data_AF-A0A7S1KYW1-F1
#
_entry.id   AF-A0A7S1KYW1-F1
#
_cell.length_a   1.000
_cell.length_b   1.000
_cell.length_c   1.000
_cell.angle_alpha   90.00
_cell.angle_beta   90.00
_cell.angle_gamma   90.00
#
_symmetry.space_group_name_H-M   'P 1'
#
loop_
_entity.id
_entity.type
_entity.pdbx_description
1 polymer ?
#
loop_
_entity_poly.entity_id
_entity_poly.type
_entity_poly.pdbx_seq_one_letter_code
_entity_poly.pdbx_strand_id
1 'polypeptide(L)'
;MSGAAPATAGGADGPLRPNILQASSKMLRDPGNDVAHRKEDQRALVALLEEHGSGSMMRGWRRALDADGNLEVDYPDFIKAALRLGFCGDAQLLFGLNSDHHTLTLEELAPWQGRTMANFKDWVLEAFGSTREMFNQFDVNGSGRIGKVDFIELCKAYGFEATHEEVTAVYECCDVANLDYILQEDVVFIEIDPIVRAKDRHKFRVDKMQTCRQQAVQEYMEISKNALAVPKTHGKLKKNISPKSRHAPAPWLAWNFDNMPIVAVQARTERVKEAMRREQQAKHDFLRHLSKVYGHEIRALRRVLDPKGTFGFSSQMLRRYCGKNNLSINLQDLWSALDKDGDGHVSLEELAVRRALALASLQGWARRDPCLGSCAAIWDSPEAAASSRKLTGTWVSEKKMLVTTFAETLRSLNWPHWKDPETKKLVFGSLDLHGAGMISRSDLEWLDRWRPVEWVYAEPDLLAWGQLKDLLVNIYGHPLRAWRFLDRDDSNQIQWAMFKEACRKLRFEKKAAGAWRAVDTDLSGTITMNEFDETSAEILQSFKEWAEANFGSVKHCFKALAFADKAESVTVSELKKACTKLNWDGNVTLLFDCLAIDRNQKVPENKRKLSYHDIAFLETWVCEPSEEEPRDDEDSMAKARRKAA
;
A
#
# COMPACT_ATOMS: atom_id res chain seq x y z
N MET A 1 -39.65 -73.87 -7.00
CA MET A 1 -38.37 -74.40 -7.49
C MET A 1 -37.32 -73.31 -7.32
N SER A 2 -36.20 -73.64 -6.66
CA SER A 2 -34.84 -73.03 -6.66
C SER A 2 -34.66 -71.56 -7.09
N GLY A 3 -33.85 -70.73 -6.44
CA GLY A 3 -32.71 -70.95 -5.55
C GLY A 3 -32.26 -69.60 -4.97
N ALA A 4 -31.74 -69.60 -3.74
CA ALA A 4 -30.31 -69.66 -3.43
C ALA A 4 -29.65 -68.26 -3.42
N ALA A 5 -29.48 -67.73 -2.21
CA ALA A 5 -28.55 -66.65 -1.89
C ALA A 5 -27.15 -67.22 -1.61
N PRO A 6 -26.09 -66.44 -1.90
CA PRO A 6 -24.84 -66.50 -1.14
C PRO A 6 -24.50 -65.09 -0.59
N ALA A 7 -24.33 -64.96 0.73
CA ALA A 7 -23.08 -65.06 1.47
C ALA A 7 -22.25 -63.77 1.45
N THR A 8 -22.25 -63.04 2.58
CA THR A 8 -21.23 -62.04 2.91
C THR A 8 -20.39 -62.59 4.07
N ALA A 9 -19.09 -62.72 3.83
CA ALA A 9 -18.09 -63.12 4.81
C ALA A 9 -17.10 -61.96 5.02
N GLY A 10 -16.94 -61.60 6.30
CA GLY A 10 -15.76 -61.09 7.01
C GLY A 10 -14.66 -60.26 6.34
N GLY A 11 -14.43 -59.09 6.94
CA GLY A 11 -13.13 -58.75 7.56
C GLY A 11 -12.21 -57.76 6.85
N ALA A 12 -12.03 -56.56 7.42
CA ALA A 12 -10.74 -55.86 7.56
C ALA A 12 -10.89 -54.62 8.47
N ASP A 13 -9.86 -54.42 9.30
CA ASP A 13 -9.73 -53.51 10.44
C ASP A 13 -9.99 -52.01 10.19
N GLY A 14 -10.65 -51.38 11.16
CA GLY A 14 -10.63 -49.93 11.39
C GLY A 14 -9.85 -49.62 12.67
N PRO A 15 -9.25 -48.42 12.82
CA PRO A 15 -8.39 -48.11 13.96
C PRO A 15 -9.18 -48.12 15.26
N LEU A 16 -8.67 -48.89 16.21
CA LEU A 16 -9.14 -49.04 17.59
C LEU A 16 -9.36 -47.67 18.23
N ARG A 17 -10.62 -47.32 18.54
CA ARG A 17 -10.93 -46.27 19.51
C ARG A 17 -10.46 -46.77 20.89
N PRO A 18 -9.64 -46.02 21.65
CA PRO A 18 -9.30 -46.44 23.01
C PRO A 18 -10.58 -46.47 23.86
N ASN A 19 -10.79 -47.61 24.51
CA ASN A 19 -11.96 -47.92 25.31
C ASN A 19 -11.97 -47.02 26.57
N ILE A 20 -12.94 -46.11 26.68
CA ILE A 20 -13.06 -45.11 27.76
C ILE A 20 -13.03 -45.77 29.16
N LEU A 21 -13.44 -47.04 29.26
CA LEU A 21 -13.41 -47.82 30.51
C LEU A 21 -12.00 -48.28 30.93
N GLN A 22 -11.05 -48.47 30.00
CA GLN A 22 -9.64 -48.75 30.34
C GLN A 22 -8.90 -47.47 30.78
N ALA A 23 -9.28 -46.30 30.27
CA ALA A 23 -8.75 -45.01 30.73
C ALA A 23 -9.17 -44.71 32.19
N SER A 24 -10.40 -45.06 32.56
CA SER A 24 -10.95 -44.79 33.90
C SER A 24 -10.25 -45.56 35.03
N SER A 25 -9.71 -46.76 34.76
CA SER A 25 -8.95 -47.56 35.74
C SER A 25 -7.55 -46.99 36.03
N LYS A 26 -6.96 -46.22 35.09
CA LYS A 26 -5.68 -45.52 35.28
C LYS A 26 -5.79 -44.20 36.06
N MET A 27 -7.00 -43.73 36.38
CA MET A 27 -7.23 -42.40 36.99
C MET A 27 -7.30 -42.38 38.52
N LEU A 28 -7.22 -43.53 39.21
CA LEU A 28 -7.08 -43.56 40.67
C LEU A 28 -5.59 -43.47 41.04
N ARG A 29 -5.04 -42.27 40.89
CA ARG A 29 -3.68 -41.92 41.31
C ARG A 29 -3.61 -41.81 42.84
N ASP A 30 -2.52 -42.31 43.42
CA ASP A 30 -2.24 -42.14 44.86
C ASP A 30 -2.12 -40.63 45.20
N PRO A 31 -2.99 -40.06 46.05
CA PRO A 31 -3.01 -38.64 46.38
C PRO A 31 -1.75 -38.12 47.10
N GLY A 32 -0.81 -38.99 47.50
CA GLY A 32 0.40 -38.62 48.24
C GLY A 32 1.69 -38.52 47.42
N ASN A 33 1.65 -38.71 46.10
CA ASN A 33 2.87 -38.88 45.28
C ASN A 33 2.91 -38.02 44.00
N ASP A 34 2.59 -36.74 44.12
CA ASP A 34 2.57 -35.76 43.02
C ASP A 34 3.88 -35.72 42.21
N VAL A 35 5.03 -35.96 42.86
CA VAL A 35 6.34 -35.98 42.20
C VAL A 35 6.48 -37.15 41.22
N ALA A 36 5.98 -38.34 41.57
CA ALA A 36 6.04 -39.50 40.69
C ALA A 36 5.05 -39.35 39.53
N HIS A 37 3.82 -38.91 39.81
CA HIS A 37 2.79 -38.65 38.80
C HIS A 37 3.24 -37.58 37.80
N ARG A 38 3.85 -36.50 38.28
CA ARG A 38 4.46 -35.47 37.42
C ARG A 38 5.52 -36.06 36.50
N LYS A 39 6.44 -36.87 37.02
CA LYS A 39 7.49 -37.50 36.20
C LYS A 39 6.93 -38.48 35.17
N GLU A 40 5.79 -39.10 35.45
CA GLU A 40 5.08 -39.95 34.50
C GLU A 40 4.41 -39.12 33.40
N ASP A 41 3.68 -38.07 33.78
CA ASP A 41 3.03 -37.14 32.85
C ASP A 41 4.02 -36.40 31.96
N GLN A 42 5.15 -35.96 32.52
CA GLN A 42 6.25 -35.34 31.79
C GLN A 42 6.81 -36.30 30.73
N ARG A 43 7.04 -37.56 31.09
CA ARG A 43 7.51 -38.59 30.14
C ARG A 43 6.48 -38.87 29.05
N ALA A 44 5.21 -38.95 29.40
CA ALA A 44 4.13 -39.16 28.44
C ALA A 44 4.01 -38.00 27.45
N LEU A 45 4.10 -36.75 27.94
CA LEU A 45 4.08 -35.57 27.08
C LEU A 45 5.31 -35.51 26.16
N VAL A 46 6.51 -35.74 26.69
CA VAL A 46 7.74 -35.78 25.89
C VAL A 46 7.65 -36.82 24.77
N ALA A 47 7.17 -38.03 25.05
CA ALA A 47 6.99 -39.06 24.04
C ALA A 47 6.02 -38.65 22.92
N LEU A 48 4.91 -37.97 23.27
CA LEU A 48 3.96 -37.44 22.28
C LEU A 48 4.59 -36.34 21.42
N LEU A 49 5.40 -35.47 22.02
CA LEU A 49 6.11 -34.43 21.29
C LEU A 49 7.15 -35.05 20.35
N GLU A 50 7.92 -36.04 20.79
CA GLU A 50 8.87 -36.77 19.93
C GLU A 50 8.17 -37.39 18.71
N GLU A 51 7.02 -38.03 18.91
CA GLU A 51 6.21 -38.59 17.82
C GLU A 51 5.79 -37.50 16.82
N HIS A 52 5.23 -36.39 17.30
CA HIS A 52 4.79 -35.27 16.46
C HIS A 52 5.95 -34.48 15.83
N GLY A 53 7.13 -34.56 16.43
CA GLY A 53 8.38 -33.96 15.99
C GLY A 53 9.19 -34.83 15.02
N SER A 54 8.63 -35.95 14.56
CA SER A 54 9.32 -36.89 13.67
C SER A 54 10.59 -37.46 14.31
N GLY A 55 10.51 -37.83 15.59
CA GLY A 55 11.62 -38.35 16.39
C GLY A 55 12.39 -37.31 17.20
N SER A 56 12.07 -36.01 17.05
CA SER A 56 12.71 -34.93 17.80
C SER A 56 11.76 -34.27 18.79
N MET A 57 12.09 -34.32 20.08
CA MET A 57 11.30 -33.67 21.14
C MET A 57 11.21 -32.15 20.90
N MET A 58 12.35 -31.52 20.59
CA MET A 58 12.44 -30.07 20.36
C MET A 58 11.59 -29.62 19.18
N ARG A 59 11.62 -30.37 18.08
CA ARG A 59 10.74 -30.10 16.94
C ARG A 59 9.27 -30.28 17.30
N GLY A 60 8.96 -31.31 18.07
CA GLY A 60 7.61 -31.58 18.59
C GLY A 60 7.06 -30.43 19.40
N TRP A 61 7.87 -29.91 20.33
CA TRP A 61 7.57 -28.72 21.12
C TRP A 61 7.21 -27.53 20.22
N ARG A 62 8.08 -27.20 19.26
CA ARG A 62 7.86 -26.11 18.29
C ARG A 62 6.59 -26.26 17.46
N ARG A 63 6.25 -27.48 17.06
CA ARG A 63 5.06 -27.74 16.24
C ARG A 63 3.76 -27.68 17.05
N ALA A 64 3.77 -28.21 18.27
CA ALA A 64 2.55 -28.49 19.01
C ALA A 64 2.24 -27.45 20.09
N LEU A 65 3.26 -27.00 20.83
CA LEU A 65 3.12 -26.15 22.02
C LEU A 65 3.60 -24.72 21.77
N ASP A 66 4.65 -24.54 20.99
CA ASP A 66 5.30 -23.25 20.76
C ASP A 66 5.44 -22.93 19.26
N ALA A 67 4.30 -22.81 18.58
CA ALA A 67 4.28 -22.36 17.20
C ALA A 67 4.79 -20.92 17.04
N ASP A 68 4.75 -20.14 18.13
CA ASP A 68 5.03 -18.71 18.14
C ASP A 68 6.46 -18.33 18.54
N GLY A 69 7.42 -19.22 18.77
CA GLY A 69 8.80 -18.74 19.00
C GLY A 69 9.20 -18.45 20.45
N ASN A 70 8.31 -18.60 21.41
CA ASN A 70 8.48 -18.01 22.73
C ASN A 70 9.26 -18.90 23.69
N LEU A 71 9.40 -20.20 23.37
CA LEU A 71 9.97 -21.23 24.24
C LEU A 71 9.19 -21.44 25.56
N GLU A 72 7.94 -21.01 25.56
CA GLU A 72 6.97 -21.16 26.63
C GLU A 72 5.57 -21.30 26.03
N VAL A 73 4.66 -21.89 26.79
CA VAL A 73 3.25 -22.01 26.43
C VAL A 73 2.39 -21.61 27.64
N ASP A 74 1.38 -20.77 27.42
CA ASP A 74 0.43 -20.43 28.47
C ASP A 74 -0.56 -21.57 28.75
N TYR A 75 -1.15 -21.60 29.94
CA TYR A 75 -2.04 -22.68 30.34
C TYR A 75 -3.23 -22.88 29.38
N PRO A 76 -3.97 -21.83 28.94
CA PRO A 76 -5.05 -21.98 27.95
C PRO A 76 -4.60 -22.62 26.62
N ASP A 77 -3.47 -22.21 26.07
CA ASP A 77 -2.97 -22.72 24.79
C ASP A 77 -2.37 -24.12 24.94
N PHE A 78 -1.76 -24.44 26.09
CA PHE A 78 -1.36 -25.79 26.45
C PHE A 78 -2.55 -26.74 26.44
N ILE A 79 -3.67 -26.39 27.08
CA ILE A 79 -4.87 -27.26 27.13
C ILE A 79 -5.40 -27.55 25.72
N LYS A 80 -5.44 -26.54 24.84
CA LYS A 80 -5.84 -26.73 23.43
C LYS A 80 -4.87 -27.65 22.69
N ALA A 81 -3.57 -27.53 22.95
CA ALA A 81 -2.57 -28.39 22.33
C ALA A 81 -2.61 -29.83 22.87
N ALA A 82 -2.68 -30.00 24.18
CA ALA A 82 -2.84 -31.29 24.85
C ALA A 82 -4.04 -32.07 24.31
N LEU A 83 -5.18 -31.40 24.10
CA LEU A 83 -6.37 -32.01 23.47
C LEU A 83 -6.09 -32.48 22.03
N ARG A 84 -5.37 -31.68 21.23
CA ARG A 84 -5.00 -32.04 19.85
C ARG A 84 -4.02 -33.21 19.80
N LEU A 85 -3.09 -33.27 20.76
CA LEU A 85 -2.10 -34.35 20.90
C LEU A 85 -2.69 -35.64 21.51
N GLY A 86 -3.90 -35.58 22.07
CA GLY A 86 -4.50 -36.70 22.81
C GLY A 86 -3.82 -36.96 24.16
N PHE A 87 -3.16 -35.96 24.74
CA PHE A 87 -2.50 -36.08 26.04
C PHE A 87 -3.51 -36.28 27.17
N CYS A 88 -3.30 -37.32 27.99
CA CYS A 88 -4.20 -37.74 29.07
C CYS A 88 -3.48 -37.74 30.44
N GLY A 89 -2.79 -36.65 30.77
CA GLY A 89 -2.12 -36.44 32.06
C GLY A 89 -2.63 -35.22 32.82
N ASP A 90 -2.09 -34.98 34.01
CA ASP A 90 -2.47 -33.84 34.85
C ASP A 90 -1.67 -32.58 34.48
N ALA A 91 -2.34 -31.65 33.81
CA ALA A 91 -1.76 -30.38 33.39
C ALA A 91 -1.29 -29.53 34.59
N GLN A 92 -1.96 -29.60 35.74
CA GLN A 92 -1.60 -28.78 36.90
C GLN A 92 -0.29 -29.24 37.54
N LEU A 93 0.04 -30.53 37.44
CA LEU A 93 1.30 -31.08 37.92
C LEU A 93 2.51 -30.68 37.05
N LEU A 94 2.27 -30.32 35.78
CA LEU A 94 3.31 -29.90 34.84
C LEU A 94 3.69 -28.42 34.99
N PHE A 95 2.74 -27.57 35.41
CA PHE A 95 2.95 -26.13 35.62
C PHE A 95 3.40 -25.82 37.06
N GLY A 96 4.14 -24.71 37.28
CA GLY A 96 4.44 -24.24 38.64
C GLY A 96 5.76 -24.68 39.27
N LEU A 97 6.72 -25.21 38.48
CA LEU A 97 8.02 -25.62 39.01
C LEU A 97 8.88 -24.44 39.45
N ASN A 98 8.70 -23.28 38.84
CA ASN A 98 9.36 -22.01 39.15
C ASN A 98 8.49 -21.07 40.02
N SER A 99 7.37 -21.54 40.59
CA SER A 99 6.33 -20.73 41.28
C SER A 99 5.44 -19.88 40.37
N ASP A 100 5.58 -19.97 39.04
CA ASP A 100 4.63 -19.46 38.06
C ASP A 100 3.75 -20.61 37.53
N HIS A 101 2.45 -20.51 37.79
CA HIS A 101 1.47 -21.51 37.36
C HIS A 101 0.80 -21.14 36.03
N HIS A 102 1.20 -20.03 35.41
CA HIS A 102 0.55 -19.50 34.20
C HIS A 102 1.21 -19.96 32.90
N THR A 103 2.50 -20.26 32.93
CA THR A 103 3.28 -20.71 31.76
C THR A 103 4.03 -22.02 32.06
N LEU A 104 4.26 -22.80 31.01
CA LEU A 104 5.16 -23.94 31.00
C LEU A 104 6.29 -23.62 30.03
N THR A 105 7.52 -23.56 30.54
CA THR A 105 8.71 -23.31 29.73
C THR A 105 9.30 -24.62 29.16
N LEU A 106 10.07 -24.50 28.08
CA LEU A 106 10.82 -25.63 27.54
C LEU A 106 11.78 -26.25 28.59
N GLU A 107 12.45 -25.44 29.40
CA GLU A 107 13.37 -25.93 30.44
C GLU A 107 12.63 -26.69 31.54
N GLU A 108 11.43 -26.29 31.92
CA GLU A 108 10.63 -27.01 32.92
C GLU A 108 10.20 -28.39 32.42
N LEU A 109 9.77 -28.48 31.15
CA LEU A 109 9.38 -29.76 30.56
C LEU A 109 10.58 -30.64 30.21
N ALA A 110 11.68 -30.03 29.76
CA ALA A 110 12.84 -30.70 29.20
C ALA A 110 14.15 -29.99 29.59
N PRO A 111 14.67 -30.24 30.81
CA PRO A 111 15.69 -29.39 31.43
C PRO A 111 16.99 -29.28 30.64
N TRP A 112 17.51 -30.38 30.08
CA TRP A 112 18.77 -30.30 29.36
C TRP A 112 18.58 -29.58 28.03
N GLN A 113 17.51 -29.87 27.27
CA GLN A 113 17.24 -29.18 26.01
C GLN A 113 16.96 -27.68 26.20
N GLY A 114 16.21 -27.32 27.24
CA GLY A 114 15.94 -25.93 27.58
C GLY A 114 17.22 -25.16 27.90
N ARG A 115 18.11 -25.73 28.72
CA ARG A 115 19.43 -25.14 29.02
C ARG A 115 20.31 -25.05 27.80
N THR A 116 20.37 -26.09 26.97
CA THR A 116 21.13 -26.05 25.72
C THR A 116 20.65 -24.92 24.81
N MET A 117 19.33 -24.74 24.68
CA MET A 117 18.75 -23.65 23.88
C MET A 117 19.07 -22.28 24.48
N ALA A 118 18.97 -22.12 25.80
CA ALA A 118 19.35 -20.88 26.48
C ALA A 118 20.82 -20.53 26.24
N ASN A 119 21.74 -21.48 26.47
CA ASN A 119 23.16 -21.32 26.22
C ASN A 119 23.46 -21.01 24.74
N PHE A 120 22.72 -21.62 23.81
CA PHE A 120 22.86 -21.35 22.39
C PHE A 120 22.46 -19.91 22.04
N LYS A 121 21.35 -19.41 22.60
CA LYS A 121 20.93 -18.02 22.40
C LYS A 121 21.97 -17.03 22.92
N ASP A 122 22.49 -17.25 24.12
CA ASP A 122 23.51 -16.39 24.73
C ASP A 122 24.79 -16.40 23.89
N TRP A 123 25.24 -17.58 23.47
CA TRP A 123 26.41 -17.74 22.59
C TRP A 123 26.22 -17.03 21.24
N VAL A 124 25.04 -17.12 20.61
CA VAL A 124 24.76 -16.43 19.35
C VAL A 124 24.89 -14.91 19.51
N LEU A 125 24.37 -14.36 20.60
CA LEU A 125 24.48 -12.93 20.91
C LEU A 125 25.94 -12.53 21.15
N GLU A 126 26.69 -13.30 21.92
CA GLU A 126 28.10 -12.98 22.24
C GLU A 126 29.03 -13.11 21.04
N ALA A 127 28.87 -14.15 20.22
CA ALA A 127 29.76 -14.45 19.10
C ALA A 127 29.44 -13.63 17.84
N PHE A 128 28.16 -13.30 17.59
CA PHE A 128 27.72 -12.68 16.33
C PHE A 128 26.94 -11.36 16.51
N GLY A 129 26.46 -11.05 17.72
CA GLY A 129 25.67 -9.85 18.02
C GLY A 129 24.20 -9.91 17.62
N SER A 130 23.82 -10.74 16.63
CA SER A 130 22.43 -11.01 16.29
C SER A 130 22.30 -12.36 15.60
N THR A 131 21.08 -12.91 15.63
CA THR A 131 20.80 -14.17 14.95
C THR A 131 20.94 -14.05 13.43
N ARG A 132 20.67 -12.86 12.89
CA ARG A 132 20.82 -12.58 11.45
C ARG A 132 22.26 -12.71 10.99
N GLU A 133 23.21 -12.18 11.76
CA GLU A 133 24.63 -12.26 11.42
C GLU A 133 25.19 -13.68 11.60
N MET A 134 24.73 -14.41 12.61
CA MET A 134 25.06 -15.85 12.74
C MET A 134 24.62 -16.61 11.48
N PHE A 135 23.38 -16.40 11.01
CA PHE A 135 22.88 -17.06 9.80
C PHE A 135 23.72 -16.72 8.57
N ASN A 136 24.06 -15.44 8.37
CA ASN A 136 24.90 -15.00 7.25
C ASN A 136 26.28 -15.65 7.26
N GLN A 137 26.89 -15.83 8.44
CA GLN A 137 28.18 -16.51 8.58
C GLN A 137 28.08 -18.00 8.34
N PHE A 138 26.93 -18.60 8.63
CA PHE A 138 26.72 -20.03 8.43
C PHE A 138 26.34 -20.40 6.99
N ASP A 139 25.68 -19.49 6.27
CA ASP A 139 25.36 -19.62 4.84
C ASP A 139 26.56 -19.25 3.96
N VAL A 140 27.68 -19.97 4.13
CA VAL A 140 28.97 -19.69 3.46
C VAL A 140 28.85 -19.64 1.93
N ASN A 141 27.93 -20.41 1.35
CA ASN A 141 27.70 -20.49 -0.09
C ASN A 141 26.63 -19.49 -0.59
N GLY A 142 26.00 -18.71 0.29
CA GLY A 142 24.93 -17.77 -0.05
C GLY A 142 23.68 -18.45 -0.62
N SER A 143 23.42 -19.70 -0.26
CA SER A 143 22.27 -20.47 -0.75
C SER A 143 20.96 -20.10 -0.08
N GLY A 144 21.01 -19.37 1.03
CA GLY A 144 19.90 -19.09 1.93
C GLY A 144 19.48 -20.31 2.76
N ARG A 145 20.31 -21.36 2.82
CA ARG A 145 20.00 -22.64 3.49
C ARG A 145 21.21 -23.17 4.24
N ILE A 146 21.00 -23.60 5.47
CA ILE A 146 22.05 -24.23 6.28
C ILE A 146 21.66 -25.69 6.53
N GLY A 147 22.46 -26.64 6.04
CA GLY A 147 22.26 -28.06 6.27
C GLY A 147 22.72 -28.51 7.67
N LYS A 148 22.26 -29.69 8.11
CA LYS A 148 22.61 -30.25 9.44
C LYS A 148 24.10 -30.41 9.67
N VAL A 149 24.84 -30.88 8.66
CA VAL A 149 26.29 -31.09 8.76
C VAL A 149 27.00 -29.75 8.95
N ASP A 150 26.73 -28.79 8.07
CA ASP A 150 27.32 -27.45 8.12
C ASP A 150 27.00 -26.76 9.44
N PHE A 151 25.75 -26.80 9.90
CA PHE A 151 25.34 -26.22 11.18
C PHE A 151 26.16 -26.76 12.35
N ILE A 152 26.32 -28.08 12.43
CA ILE A 152 27.05 -28.74 13.52
C ILE A 152 28.56 -28.44 13.44
N GLU A 153 29.15 -28.49 12.26
CA GLU A 153 30.57 -28.20 12.06
C GLU A 153 30.90 -26.73 12.36
N LEU A 154 30.05 -25.80 11.93
CA LEU A 154 30.23 -24.38 12.16
C LEU A 154 29.99 -24.00 13.63
N CYS A 155 29.00 -24.57 14.31
CA CYS A 155 28.84 -24.38 15.76
C CYS A 155 30.14 -24.76 16.49
N LYS A 156 30.74 -25.89 16.14
CA LYS A 156 32.03 -26.33 16.72
C LYS A 156 33.18 -25.40 16.34
N ALA A 157 33.26 -24.98 15.07
CA ALA A 157 34.33 -24.12 14.56
C ALA A 157 34.32 -22.72 15.22
N TYR A 158 33.13 -22.18 15.48
CA TYR A 158 32.95 -20.90 16.17
C TYR A 158 32.95 -21.03 17.71
N GLY A 159 33.22 -22.22 18.26
CA GLY A 159 33.46 -22.42 19.69
C GLY A 159 32.20 -22.58 20.55
N PHE A 160 31.08 -23.05 20.00
CA PHE A 160 29.93 -23.43 20.81
C PHE A 160 30.24 -24.71 21.61
N GLU A 161 30.35 -24.58 22.93
CA GLU A 161 30.66 -25.68 23.84
C GLU A 161 29.43 -26.55 24.12
N ALA A 162 29.18 -27.53 23.25
CA ALA A 162 28.10 -28.48 23.41
C ALA A 162 28.44 -29.86 22.83
N THR A 163 27.80 -30.90 23.36
CA THR A 163 27.89 -32.26 22.81
C THR A 163 27.20 -32.35 21.45
N HIS A 164 27.52 -33.39 20.67
CA HIS A 164 26.89 -33.60 19.36
C HIS A 164 25.36 -33.76 19.44
N GLU A 165 24.87 -34.38 20.51
CA GLU A 165 23.44 -34.54 20.78
C GLU A 165 22.75 -33.21 21.07
N GLU A 166 23.39 -32.34 21.87
CA GLU A 166 22.89 -31.01 22.19
C GLU A 166 22.79 -30.10 20.96
N VAL A 167 23.84 -30.03 20.14
CA VAL A 167 23.80 -29.23 18.88
C VAL A 167 22.77 -29.81 17.91
N THR A 168 22.61 -31.13 17.88
CA THR A 168 21.58 -31.79 17.06
C THR A 168 20.17 -31.40 17.51
N ALA A 169 19.91 -31.36 18.82
CA ALA A 169 18.62 -30.93 19.36
C ALA A 169 18.31 -29.47 19.03
N VAL A 170 19.31 -28.58 19.04
CA VAL A 170 19.16 -27.18 18.60
C VAL A 170 18.81 -27.12 17.12
N TYR A 171 19.54 -27.84 16.27
CA TYR A 171 19.27 -27.91 14.83
C TYR A 171 17.83 -28.37 14.56
N GLU A 172 17.38 -29.43 15.22
CA GLU A 172 16.03 -29.97 15.02
C GLU A 172 14.93 -29.04 15.55
N CYS A 173 15.24 -28.21 16.54
CA CYS A 173 14.37 -27.12 17.00
C CYS A 173 14.21 -26.02 15.94
N CYS A 174 15.28 -25.73 15.19
CA CYS A 174 15.26 -24.76 14.10
C CYS A 174 14.56 -25.35 12.86
N ASP A 175 14.87 -26.57 12.45
CA ASP A 175 14.21 -27.25 11.32
C ASP A 175 12.83 -27.79 11.72
N VAL A 176 11.90 -26.87 11.99
CA VAL A 176 10.53 -27.17 12.40
C VAL A 176 9.79 -27.94 11.31
N ALA A 177 10.07 -27.65 10.03
CA ALA A 177 9.41 -28.30 8.90
C ALA A 177 9.99 -29.70 8.56
N ASN A 178 11.13 -30.09 9.15
CA ASN A 178 11.87 -31.31 8.84
C ASN A 178 12.20 -31.39 7.33
N LEU A 179 12.81 -30.32 6.82
CA LEU A 179 13.21 -30.18 5.42
C LEU A 179 14.69 -30.48 5.18
N ASP A 180 15.43 -30.86 6.24
CA ASP A 180 16.87 -31.10 6.24
C ASP A 180 17.72 -29.86 5.91
N TYR A 181 17.13 -28.67 6.07
CA TYR A 181 17.83 -27.39 6.08
C TYR A 181 17.12 -26.36 6.96
N ILE A 182 17.87 -25.37 7.43
CA ILE A 182 17.39 -24.23 8.20
C ILE A 182 17.38 -23.00 7.29
N LEU A 183 16.28 -22.25 7.30
CA LEU A 183 16.14 -20.93 6.68
C LEU A 183 16.35 -19.81 7.71
N GLN A 184 16.57 -18.59 7.23
CA GLN A 184 16.74 -17.45 8.12
C GLN A 184 15.49 -17.19 8.99
N GLU A 185 14.29 -17.50 8.47
CA GLU A 185 13.03 -17.40 9.23
C GLU A 185 12.94 -18.41 10.38
N ASP A 186 13.61 -19.57 10.25
CA ASP A 186 13.56 -20.67 11.21
C ASP A 186 14.36 -20.38 12.48
N VAL A 187 15.33 -19.46 12.42
CA VAL A 187 16.18 -19.10 13.56
C VAL A 187 15.72 -17.84 14.29
N VAL A 188 14.78 -17.06 13.75
CA VAL A 188 14.35 -15.78 14.33
C VAL A 188 13.94 -15.89 15.80
N PHE A 189 13.41 -17.04 16.25
CA PHE A 189 13.01 -17.24 17.64
C PHE A 189 14.19 -17.25 18.65
N ILE A 190 15.42 -17.49 18.17
CA ILE A 190 16.67 -17.48 18.94
C ILE A 190 17.05 -16.04 19.32
N GLU A 191 16.60 -15.03 18.56
CA GLU A 191 16.91 -13.63 18.84
C GLU A 191 16.46 -13.22 20.25
N ILE A 192 17.41 -12.71 21.04
CA ILE A 192 17.19 -12.36 22.45
C ILE A 192 16.47 -11.02 22.53
N ASP A 193 16.79 -10.06 21.65
CA ASP A 193 16.12 -8.76 21.66
C ASP A 193 14.68 -8.90 21.15
N PRO A 194 13.66 -8.68 22.00
CA PRO A 194 12.26 -8.85 21.62
C PRO A 194 11.82 -7.88 20.51
N ILE A 195 12.45 -6.70 20.40
CA ILE A 195 12.14 -5.70 19.36
C ILE A 195 12.71 -6.17 18.02
N VAL A 196 13.97 -6.64 17.99
CA VAL A 196 14.58 -7.17 16.77
C VAL A 196 13.83 -8.41 16.29
N ARG A 197 13.55 -9.34 17.21
CA ARG A 197 12.78 -10.56 16.94
C ARG A 197 11.39 -10.26 16.35
N ALA A 198 10.68 -9.27 16.89
CA ALA A 198 9.38 -8.85 16.39
C ALA A 198 9.46 -8.28 14.97
N LYS A 199 10.44 -7.41 14.72
CA LYS A 199 10.69 -6.79 13.41
C LYS A 199 11.04 -7.83 12.35
N ASP A 200 11.98 -8.71 12.63
CA ASP A 200 12.40 -9.75 11.69
C ASP A 200 11.25 -10.71 11.38
N ARG A 201 10.49 -11.13 12.39
CA ARG A 201 9.28 -11.95 12.17
C ARG A 201 8.25 -11.25 11.29
N HIS A 202 7.98 -9.97 11.55
CA HIS A 202 7.06 -9.19 10.72
C HIS A 202 7.56 -9.14 9.28
N LYS A 203 8.84 -8.84 9.08
CA LYS A 203 9.47 -8.82 7.77
C LYS A 203 9.31 -10.16 7.03
N PHE A 204 9.66 -11.29 7.66
CA PHE A 204 9.48 -12.61 7.03
C PHE A 204 8.01 -12.92 6.74
N ARG A 205 7.07 -12.56 7.63
CA ARG A 205 5.64 -12.73 7.38
C ARG A 205 5.17 -11.88 6.20
N VAL A 206 5.66 -10.65 6.06
CA VAL A 206 5.40 -9.76 4.91
C VAL A 206 6.03 -10.33 3.65
N ASP A 207 7.28 -10.80 3.68
CA ASP A 207 7.98 -11.38 2.52
C ASP A 207 7.32 -12.69 2.07
N LYS A 208 6.91 -13.55 3.00
CA LYS A 208 6.16 -14.80 2.74
C LYS A 208 4.77 -14.49 2.20
N MET A 209 4.10 -13.48 2.75
CA MET A 209 2.86 -12.96 2.22
C MET A 209 3.06 -12.43 0.79
N GLN A 210 4.10 -11.62 0.53
CA GLN A 210 4.44 -11.10 -0.80
C GLN A 210 4.78 -12.23 -1.79
N THR A 211 5.47 -13.26 -1.34
CA THR A 211 5.82 -14.43 -2.16
C THR A 211 4.57 -15.25 -2.47
N CYS A 212 3.72 -15.52 -1.47
CA CYS A 212 2.44 -16.20 -1.66
C CYS A 212 1.48 -15.37 -2.54
N ARG A 213 1.47 -14.04 -2.38
CA ARG A 213 0.83 -13.05 -3.27
C ARG A 213 1.33 -13.21 -4.71
N GLN A 214 2.64 -13.19 -4.94
CA GLN A 214 3.25 -13.32 -6.26
C GLN A 214 2.95 -14.69 -6.90
N GLN A 215 3.03 -15.77 -6.14
CA GLN A 215 2.73 -17.13 -6.60
C GLN A 215 1.25 -17.27 -7.00
N ALA A 216 0.33 -16.80 -6.15
CA ALA A 216 -1.09 -16.82 -6.46
C ALA A 216 -1.42 -15.97 -7.71
N VAL A 217 -0.77 -14.82 -7.88
CA VAL A 217 -0.90 -13.98 -9.08
C VAL A 217 -0.34 -14.67 -10.31
N GLN A 218 0.81 -15.34 -10.20
CA GLN A 218 1.43 -16.05 -11.31
C GLN A 218 0.54 -17.22 -11.75
N GLU A 219 0.03 -18.01 -10.81
CA GLU A 219 -0.93 -19.09 -11.09
C GLU A 219 -2.20 -18.55 -11.75
N TYR A 220 -2.75 -17.44 -11.25
CA TYR A 220 -3.91 -16.77 -11.85
C TYR A 220 -3.61 -16.26 -13.27
N MET A 221 -2.46 -15.62 -13.49
CA MET A 221 -2.02 -15.12 -14.79
C MET A 221 -1.82 -16.27 -15.78
N GLU A 222 -1.29 -17.41 -15.35
CA GLU A 222 -1.17 -18.62 -16.17
C GLU A 222 -2.54 -19.21 -16.51
N ILE A 223 -3.45 -19.30 -15.55
CA ILE A 223 -4.84 -19.74 -15.79
C ILE A 223 -5.53 -18.81 -16.78
N SER A 224 -5.40 -17.49 -16.59
CA SER A 224 -6.00 -16.46 -17.45
C SER A 224 -5.38 -16.44 -18.86
N LYS A 225 -4.05 -16.53 -18.97
CA LYS A 225 -3.35 -16.68 -20.26
C LYS A 225 -3.75 -17.97 -20.97
N ASN A 226 -3.87 -19.09 -20.27
CA ASN A 226 -4.33 -20.36 -20.85
C ASN A 226 -5.80 -20.29 -21.30
N ALA A 227 -6.64 -19.48 -20.65
CA ALA A 227 -8.00 -19.18 -21.12
C ALA A 227 -8.03 -18.23 -22.34
N LEU A 228 -7.05 -17.33 -22.47
CA LEU A 228 -6.94 -16.32 -23.54
C LEU A 228 -6.08 -16.75 -24.74
N ALA A 229 -5.25 -17.80 -24.62
CA ALA A 229 -4.33 -18.29 -25.65
C ALA A 229 -4.99 -19.10 -26.78
N VAL A 230 -6.24 -18.79 -27.13
CA VAL A 230 -6.85 -19.27 -28.38
C VAL A 230 -6.74 -18.16 -29.44
N PRO A 231 -5.89 -18.31 -30.48
CA PRO A 231 -5.78 -17.30 -31.53
C PRO A 231 -7.10 -17.18 -32.29
N LYS A 232 -7.60 -15.96 -32.46
CA LYS A 232 -8.62 -15.64 -33.47
C LYS A 232 -7.95 -15.57 -34.85
N THR A 233 -7.67 -16.71 -35.47
CA THR A 233 -7.35 -16.75 -36.90
C THR A 233 -8.15 -17.85 -37.61
N HIS A 234 -8.92 -17.40 -38.59
CA HIS A 234 -9.61 -18.13 -39.65
C HIS A 234 -10.12 -19.56 -39.39
N GLY A 235 -11.43 -19.63 -39.13
CA GLY A 235 -12.29 -20.62 -39.78
C GLY A 235 -12.03 -22.09 -39.46
N LYS A 236 -12.09 -22.47 -38.18
CA LYS A 236 -12.56 -23.79 -37.69
C LYS A 236 -12.64 -23.76 -36.16
N LEU A 237 -13.86 -23.77 -35.62
CA LEU A 237 -14.12 -23.89 -34.18
C LEU A 237 -13.53 -25.22 -33.66
N LYS A 238 -12.39 -25.18 -32.98
CA LYS A 238 -12.01 -26.24 -32.04
C LYS A 238 -12.65 -25.91 -30.70
N LYS A 239 -13.42 -26.89 -30.20
CA LYS A 239 -14.30 -26.84 -29.03
C LYS A 239 -13.60 -26.24 -27.81
N ASN A 240 -14.33 -25.37 -27.09
CA ASN A 240 -14.09 -25.03 -25.69
C ASN A 240 -13.54 -26.24 -24.92
N ILE A 241 -12.45 -26.06 -24.18
CA ILE A 241 -12.05 -27.06 -23.18
C ILE A 241 -13.26 -27.24 -22.27
N SER A 242 -13.83 -28.45 -22.29
CA SER A 242 -14.99 -28.79 -21.47
C SER A 242 -14.67 -28.48 -20.00
N PRO A 243 -15.61 -27.91 -19.22
CA PRO A 243 -15.47 -27.78 -17.76
C PRO A 243 -15.23 -29.12 -17.05
N LYS A 244 -15.39 -30.25 -17.75
CA LYS A 244 -15.09 -31.62 -17.29
C LYS A 244 -13.69 -32.13 -17.68
N SER A 245 -12.85 -31.29 -18.29
CA SER A 245 -11.47 -31.66 -18.64
C SER A 245 -10.63 -31.79 -17.39
N ARG A 246 -9.80 -32.83 -17.31
CA ARG A 246 -8.85 -33.06 -16.20
C ARG A 246 -7.80 -31.93 -16.06
N HIS A 247 -7.69 -31.06 -17.07
CA HIS A 247 -6.79 -29.90 -17.10
C HIS A 247 -7.53 -28.57 -16.97
N ALA A 248 -8.87 -28.58 -16.87
CA ALA A 248 -9.62 -27.37 -16.55
C ALA A 248 -9.52 -27.15 -15.03
N PRO A 249 -9.18 -25.94 -14.55
CA PRO A 249 -9.27 -25.64 -13.13
C PRO A 249 -10.70 -25.91 -12.66
N ALA A 250 -10.84 -26.67 -11.58
CA ALA A 250 -12.14 -27.01 -11.06
C ALA A 250 -12.91 -25.70 -10.75
N PRO A 251 -14.15 -25.51 -11.23
CA PRO A 251 -14.86 -24.24 -11.11
C PRO A 251 -14.98 -23.70 -9.67
N TRP A 252 -15.04 -24.60 -8.68
CA TRP A 252 -15.05 -24.22 -7.26
C TRP A 252 -13.68 -23.78 -6.73
N LEU A 253 -12.58 -24.25 -7.33
CA LEU A 253 -11.23 -23.83 -6.97
C LEU A 253 -11.00 -22.40 -7.46
N ALA A 254 -11.37 -22.09 -8.71
CA ALA A 254 -11.30 -20.73 -9.25
C ALA A 254 -12.14 -19.73 -8.43
N TRP A 255 -13.36 -20.11 -8.03
CA TRP A 255 -14.20 -19.30 -7.15
C TRP A 255 -13.61 -19.14 -5.75
N ASN A 256 -13.00 -20.17 -5.17
CA ASN A 256 -12.33 -20.07 -3.87
C ASN A 256 -11.08 -19.18 -3.92
N PHE A 257 -10.31 -19.23 -5.01
CA PHE A 257 -9.13 -18.38 -5.22
C PHE A 257 -9.51 -16.91 -5.44
N ASP A 258 -10.52 -16.62 -6.27
CA ASP A 258 -11.02 -15.25 -6.50
C ASP A 258 -11.57 -14.61 -5.22
N ASN A 259 -12.06 -15.43 -4.27
CA ASN A 259 -12.57 -14.98 -2.97
C ASN A 259 -11.54 -15.08 -1.84
N MET A 260 -10.31 -15.55 -2.09
CA MET A 260 -9.26 -15.47 -1.07
C MET A 260 -9.00 -13.99 -0.77
N PRO A 261 -9.09 -13.56 0.50
CA PRO A 261 -9.00 -12.13 0.86
C PRO A 261 -7.77 -11.45 0.27
N ILE A 262 -6.62 -12.15 0.30
CA ILE A 262 -5.35 -11.64 -0.21
C ILE A 262 -5.31 -11.48 -1.75
N VAL A 263 -5.91 -12.42 -2.49
CA VAL A 263 -6.00 -12.38 -3.95
C VAL A 263 -7.01 -11.32 -4.38
N ALA A 264 -8.14 -11.22 -3.69
CA ALA A 264 -9.18 -10.23 -3.96
C ALA A 264 -8.69 -8.79 -3.72
N VAL A 265 -7.93 -8.55 -2.63
CA VAL A 265 -7.29 -7.26 -2.35
C VAL A 265 -6.26 -6.94 -3.42
N GLN A 266 -5.37 -7.87 -3.77
CA GLN A 266 -4.37 -7.61 -4.79
C GLN A 266 -4.99 -7.37 -6.17
N ALA A 267 -5.96 -8.18 -6.58
CA ALA A 267 -6.69 -7.95 -7.83
C ALA A 267 -7.38 -6.58 -7.83
N ARG A 268 -7.87 -6.09 -6.69
CA ARG A 268 -8.40 -4.73 -6.56
C ARG A 268 -7.30 -3.68 -6.69
N THR A 269 -6.20 -3.81 -5.94
CA THR A 269 -5.06 -2.88 -5.99
C THR A 269 -4.46 -2.81 -7.38
N GLU A 270 -4.25 -3.94 -8.05
CA GLU A 270 -3.76 -4.00 -9.43
C GLU A 270 -4.74 -3.39 -10.41
N ARG A 271 -6.06 -3.63 -10.26
CA ARG A 271 -7.07 -2.95 -11.10
C ARG A 271 -7.04 -1.43 -10.93
N VAL A 272 -6.84 -0.94 -9.70
CA VAL A 272 -6.72 0.51 -9.42
C VAL A 272 -5.44 1.05 -10.06
N LYS A 273 -4.28 0.41 -9.84
CA LYS A 273 -3.00 0.79 -10.46
C LYS A 273 -3.05 0.74 -11.98
N GLU A 274 -3.68 -0.28 -12.55
CA GLU A 274 -3.84 -0.42 -14.01
C GLU A 274 -4.83 0.61 -14.57
N ALA A 275 -5.89 0.94 -13.84
CA ALA A 275 -6.77 2.05 -14.21
C ALA A 275 -6.02 3.39 -14.23
N MET A 276 -5.29 3.71 -13.16
CA MET A 276 -4.43 4.91 -13.10
C MET A 276 -3.43 4.95 -14.26
N ARG A 277 -2.74 3.84 -14.55
CA ARG A 277 -1.83 3.73 -15.70
C ARG A 277 -2.53 3.98 -17.05
N ARG A 278 -3.73 3.44 -17.26
CA ARG A 278 -4.51 3.65 -18.49
C ARG A 278 -4.96 5.11 -18.62
N GLU A 279 -5.39 5.74 -17.53
CA GLU A 279 -5.77 7.16 -17.46
C GLU A 279 -4.58 8.07 -17.80
N GLN A 280 -3.42 7.85 -17.16
CA GLN A 280 -2.19 8.58 -17.43
C GLN A 280 -1.73 8.40 -18.88
N GLN A 281 -1.75 7.17 -19.40
CA GLN A 281 -1.37 6.89 -20.79
C GLN A 281 -2.30 7.59 -21.78
N ALA A 282 -3.62 7.52 -21.55
CA ALA A 282 -4.61 8.19 -22.39
C ALA A 282 -4.40 9.71 -22.42
N LYS A 283 -4.16 10.33 -21.26
CA LYS A 283 -3.80 11.75 -21.14
C LYS A 283 -2.50 12.06 -21.88
N HIS A 284 -1.46 11.27 -21.67
CA HIS A 284 -0.17 11.45 -22.33
C HIS A 284 -0.30 11.42 -23.86
N ASP A 285 -0.97 10.41 -24.41
CA ASP A 285 -1.16 10.30 -25.86
C ASP A 285 -2.00 11.45 -26.44
N PHE A 286 -3.00 11.90 -25.70
CA PHE A 286 -3.80 13.06 -26.08
C PHE A 286 -2.96 14.34 -26.11
N LEU A 287 -2.24 14.66 -25.02
CA LEU A 287 -1.38 15.84 -24.94
C LEU A 287 -0.25 15.81 -25.98
N ARG A 288 0.36 14.65 -26.21
CA ARG A 288 1.36 14.42 -27.26
C ARG A 288 0.77 14.75 -28.64
N HIS A 289 -0.47 14.32 -28.92
CA HIS A 289 -1.17 14.67 -30.16
C HIS A 289 -1.41 16.19 -30.27
N LEU A 290 -1.90 16.85 -29.21
CA LEU A 290 -2.13 18.30 -29.22
C LEU A 290 -0.83 19.08 -29.46
N SER A 291 0.25 18.67 -28.80
CA SER A 291 1.59 19.24 -28.99
C SER A 291 2.09 19.05 -30.42
N LYS A 292 1.92 17.87 -31.01
CA LYS A 292 2.34 17.60 -32.40
C LYS A 292 1.55 18.43 -33.44
N VAL A 293 0.25 18.59 -33.26
CA VAL A 293 -0.63 19.22 -34.26
C VAL A 293 -0.72 20.74 -34.08
N TYR A 294 -0.75 21.21 -32.83
CA TYR A 294 -0.95 22.63 -32.50
C TYR A 294 0.25 23.25 -31.81
N GLY A 295 1.34 22.51 -31.56
CA GLY A 295 2.52 22.98 -30.82
C GLY A 295 2.36 22.91 -29.30
N HIS A 296 1.16 23.11 -28.77
CA HIS A 296 0.83 22.90 -27.35
C HIS A 296 -0.69 22.97 -27.09
N GLU A 297 -1.06 22.62 -25.87
CA GLU A 297 -2.40 22.41 -25.36
C GLU A 297 -3.25 23.68 -25.45
N ILE A 298 -2.72 24.84 -25.00
CA ILE A 298 -3.45 26.10 -25.02
C ILE A 298 -3.81 26.55 -26.45
N ARG A 299 -2.94 26.30 -27.44
CA ARG A 299 -3.27 26.65 -28.83
C ARG A 299 -4.34 25.73 -29.38
N ALA A 300 -4.30 24.44 -29.04
CA ALA A 300 -5.37 23.51 -29.37
C ALA A 300 -6.70 23.92 -28.71
N LEU A 301 -6.67 24.28 -27.42
CA LEU A 301 -7.83 24.77 -26.69
C LEU A 301 -8.49 25.93 -27.45
N ARG A 302 -7.71 26.99 -27.70
CA ARG A 302 -8.20 28.22 -28.34
C ARG A 302 -8.67 28.03 -29.79
N ARG A 303 -8.12 27.07 -30.53
CA ARG A 303 -8.44 26.88 -31.95
C ARG A 303 -9.58 25.89 -32.20
N VAL A 304 -9.68 24.83 -31.40
CA VAL A 304 -10.52 23.68 -31.75
C VAL A 304 -11.30 23.07 -30.59
N LEU A 305 -10.78 23.08 -29.36
CA LEU A 305 -11.50 22.48 -28.22
C LEU A 305 -12.48 23.47 -27.57
N ASP A 306 -12.21 24.77 -27.66
CA ASP A 306 -13.07 25.80 -27.08
C ASP A 306 -13.47 26.85 -28.14
N PRO A 307 -14.40 26.52 -29.05
CA PRO A 307 -14.86 27.46 -30.07
C PRO A 307 -15.67 28.63 -29.49
N LYS A 308 -16.12 28.55 -28.24
CA LYS A 308 -16.96 29.58 -27.60
C LYS A 308 -16.15 30.53 -26.73
N GLY A 309 -14.88 30.22 -26.43
CA GLY A 309 -14.06 31.01 -25.53
C GLY A 309 -14.49 30.90 -24.07
N THR A 310 -14.97 29.73 -23.65
CA THR A 310 -15.33 29.41 -22.26
C THR A 310 -14.13 29.05 -21.38
N PHE A 311 -12.92 29.00 -21.94
CA PHE A 311 -11.67 28.62 -21.27
C PHE A 311 -11.61 27.17 -20.79
N GLY A 312 -12.28 26.29 -21.54
CA GLY A 312 -12.35 24.86 -21.24
C GLY A 312 -13.30 24.15 -22.19
N PHE A 313 -13.51 22.85 -21.98
CA PHE A 313 -14.35 22.03 -22.85
C PHE A 313 -15.03 20.87 -22.11
N SER A 314 -16.16 20.42 -22.66
CA SER A 314 -16.93 19.30 -22.09
C SER A 314 -16.56 17.94 -22.71
N SER A 315 -16.99 16.85 -22.08
CA SER A 315 -16.81 15.48 -22.57
C SER A 315 -17.37 15.29 -23.99
N GLN A 316 -18.48 15.97 -24.30
CA GLN A 316 -19.08 15.93 -25.63
C GLN A 316 -18.15 16.55 -26.70
N MET A 317 -17.49 17.66 -26.37
CA MET A 317 -16.54 18.31 -27.26
C MET A 317 -15.31 17.43 -27.48
N LEU A 318 -14.76 16.86 -26.40
CA LEU A 318 -13.63 15.93 -26.47
C LEU A 318 -13.95 14.73 -27.37
N ARG A 319 -15.11 14.08 -27.17
CA ARG A 319 -15.57 12.96 -27.99
C ARG A 319 -15.65 13.33 -29.48
N ARG A 320 -16.22 14.50 -29.80
CA ARG A 320 -16.30 14.99 -31.19
C ARG A 320 -14.91 15.24 -31.77
N TYR A 321 -14.00 15.84 -31.01
CA TYR A 321 -12.64 16.11 -31.44
C TYR A 321 -11.85 14.82 -31.70
N CYS A 322 -11.86 13.87 -30.75
CA CYS A 322 -11.17 12.60 -30.90
C CYS A 322 -11.71 11.78 -32.07
N GLY A 323 -13.04 11.75 -32.25
CA GLY A 323 -13.68 11.10 -33.39
C GLY A 323 -13.30 11.75 -34.73
N LYS A 324 -13.28 13.09 -34.81
CA LYS A 324 -12.90 13.82 -36.03
C LYS A 324 -11.44 13.59 -36.42
N ASN A 325 -10.55 13.41 -35.45
CA ASN A 325 -9.11 13.22 -35.69
C ASN A 325 -8.68 11.74 -35.66
N ASN A 326 -9.63 10.80 -35.59
CA ASN A 326 -9.37 9.36 -35.52
C ASN A 326 -8.36 8.96 -34.44
N LEU A 327 -8.48 9.54 -33.24
CA LEU A 327 -7.61 9.21 -32.12
C LEU A 327 -8.02 7.88 -31.50
N SER A 328 -7.11 6.91 -31.53
CA SER A 328 -7.28 5.60 -30.89
C SER A 328 -6.97 5.68 -29.39
N ILE A 329 -7.74 6.48 -28.65
CA ILE A 329 -7.60 6.70 -27.21
C ILE A 329 -8.91 6.30 -26.52
N ASN A 330 -8.82 5.63 -25.36
CA ASN A 330 -10.00 5.35 -24.55
C ASN A 330 -10.56 6.66 -23.97
N LEU A 331 -11.77 7.04 -24.39
CA LEU A 331 -12.39 8.30 -23.98
C LEU A 331 -12.79 8.35 -22.50
N GLN A 332 -13.10 7.20 -21.89
CA GLN A 332 -13.44 7.16 -20.47
C GLN A 332 -12.19 7.42 -19.63
N ASP A 333 -11.11 6.69 -19.92
CA ASP A 333 -9.82 6.85 -19.22
C ASP A 333 -9.25 8.26 -19.43
N LEU A 334 -9.35 8.80 -20.65
CA LEU A 334 -8.92 10.16 -20.94
C LEU A 334 -9.76 11.20 -20.17
N TRP A 335 -11.08 11.02 -20.09
CA TRP A 335 -11.95 11.96 -19.39
C TRP A 335 -11.65 11.95 -17.89
N SER A 336 -11.58 10.77 -17.26
CA SER A 336 -11.19 10.64 -15.85
C SER A 336 -9.84 11.30 -15.55
N ALA A 337 -8.88 11.23 -16.47
CA ALA A 337 -7.55 11.83 -16.30
C ALA A 337 -7.49 13.36 -16.45
N LEU A 338 -8.48 13.95 -17.13
CA LEU A 338 -8.55 15.39 -17.41
C LEU A 338 -9.50 16.13 -16.45
N ASP A 339 -10.64 15.53 -16.12
CA ASP A 339 -11.73 16.08 -15.28
C ASP A 339 -11.55 15.57 -13.84
N LYS A 340 -10.44 15.95 -13.20
CA LYS A 340 -10.06 15.43 -11.87
C LYS A 340 -11.02 15.88 -10.77
N ASP A 341 -11.61 17.06 -10.91
CA ASP A 341 -12.58 17.60 -9.94
C ASP A 341 -14.01 17.08 -10.15
N GLY A 342 -14.27 16.42 -11.28
CA GLY A 342 -15.55 15.80 -11.63
C GLY A 342 -16.67 16.82 -11.87
N ASP A 343 -16.35 18.07 -12.17
CA ASP A 343 -17.34 19.11 -12.44
C ASP A 343 -17.97 18.99 -13.86
N GLY A 344 -17.44 18.08 -14.69
CA GLY A 344 -17.91 17.81 -16.04
C GLY A 344 -17.33 18.76 -17.09
N HIS A 345 -16.30 19.52 -16.73
CA HIS A 345 -15.70 20.58 -17.53
C HIS A 345 -14.18 20.68 -17.32
N VAL A 346 -13.43 20.28 -18.35
CA VAL A 346 -11.97 20.45 -18.32
C VAL A 346 -11.61 21.90 -18.57
N SER A 347 -11.18 22.58 -17.54
CA SER A 347 -10.72 23.98 -17.55
C SER A 347 -9.31 24.13 -18.12
N LEU A 348 -8.92 25.37 -18.41
CA LEU A 348 -7.61 25.72 -18.95
C LEU A 348 -6.47 25.26 -18.02
N GLU A 349 -6.64 25.51 -16.72
CA GLU A 349 -5.70 25.14 -15.66
C GLU A 349 -5.55 23.63 -15.48
N GLU A 350 -6.62 22.84 -15.66
CA GLU A 350 -6.52 21.37 -15.61
C GLU A 350 -5.86 20.78 -16.86
N LEU A 351 -6.11 21.38 -18.03
CA LEU A 351 -5.48 20.93 -19.28
C LEU A 351 -3.99 21.26 -19.31
N ALA A 352 -3.59 22.43 -18.83
CA ALA A 352 -2.22 22.94 -18.98
C ALA A 352 -1.78 23.86 -17.83
N VAL A 353 -1.71 23.32 -16.61
CA VAL A 353 -1.41 24.06 -15.38
C VAL A 353 -0.23 25.02 -15.50
N ARG A 354 0.93 24.58 -16.02
CA ARG A 354 2.13 25.44 -16.14
C ARG A 354 1.90 26.67 -17.03
N ARG A 355 1.15 26.51 -18.13
CA ARG A 355 0.80 27.64 -19.01
C ARG A 355 -0.25 28.53 -18.37
N ALA A 356 -1.20 27.94 -17.64
CA ALA A 356 -2.20 28.68 -16.88
C ALA A 356 -1.52 29.61 -15.87
N LEU A 357 -0.58 29.10 -15.08
CA LEU A 357 0.21 29.89 -14.11
C LEU A 357 0.94 31.06 -14.80
N ALA A 358 1.64 30.78 -15.90
CA ALA A 358 2.39 31.81 -16.64
C ALA A 358 1.47 32.90 -17.20
N LEU A 359 0.32 32.52 -17.77
CA LEU A 359 -0.69 33.45 -18.27
C LEU A 359 -1.33 34.26 -17.14
N ALA A 360 -1.63 33.63 -16.01
CA ALA A 360 -2.22 34.27 -14.84
C ALA A 360 -1.26 35.29 -14.21
N SER A 361 0.04 35.00 -14.20
CA SER A 361 1.07 35.95 -13.79
C SER A 361 1.09 37.21 -14.66
N LEU A 362 1.12 37.07 -16.00
CA LEU A 362 1.03 38.23 -16.91
C LEU A 362 -0.27 39.01 -16.70
N GLN A 363 -1.40 38.30 -16.63
CA GLN A 363 -2.73 38.90 -16.48
C GLN A 363 -2.85 39.67 -15.16
N GLY A 364 -2.46 39.05 -14.05
CA GLY A 364 -2.50 39.65 -12.73
C GLY A 364 -1.61 40.87 -12.61
N TRP A 365 -0.41 40.83 -13.22
CA TRP A 365 0.46 42.01 -13.32
C TRP A 365 -0.20 43.15 -14.12
N ALA A 366 -0.63 42.88 -15.36
CA ALA A 366 -1.18 43.91 -16.24
C ALA A 366 -2.45 44.57 -15.66
N ARG A 367 -3.30 43.81 -14.96
CA ARG A 367 -4.50 44.35 -14.30
C ARG A 367 -4.21 45.20 -13.06
N ARG A 368 -3.14 44.87 -12.32
CA ARG A 368 -2.74 45.63 -11.12
C ARG A 368 -1.90 46.86 -11.45
N ASP A 369 -1.30 46.89 -12.63
CA ASP A 369 -0.54 48.04 -13.08
C ASP A 369 -1.46 49.28 -13.24
N PRO A 370 -1.17 50.40 -12.53
CA PRO A 370 -2.03 51.58 -12.55
C PRO A 370 -2.17 52.24 -13.93
N CYS A 371 -1.20 52.04 -14.82
CA CYS A 371 -1.18 52.64 -16.15
C CYS A 371 -1.88 51.77 -17.19
N LEU A 372 -1.85 50.44 -17.03
CA LEU A 372 -2.46 49.51 -17.98
C LEU A 372 -3.91 49.13 -17.61
N GLY A 373 -4.14 48.65 -16.38
CA GLY A 373 -5.43 48.14 -15.92
C GLY A 373 -5.98 46.89 -16.64
N SER A 374 -5.34 46.41 -17.70
CA SER A 374 -5.74 45.22 -18.48
C SER A 374 -4.58 44.69 -19.35
N CYS A 375 -4.68 43.44 -19.81
CA CYS A 375 -3.73 42.90 -20.78
C CYS A 375 -3.83 43.63 -22.13
N ALA A 376 -5.04 43.91 -22.61
CA ALA A 376 -5.26 44.58 -23.90
C ALA A 376 -4.64 45.98 -23.93
N ALA A 377 -4.61 46.70 -22.80
CA ALA A 377 -3.98 48.01 -22.70
C ALA A 377 -2.46 48.00 -22.92
N ILE A 378 -1.79 46.85 -22.80
CA ILE A 378 -0.38 46.72 -23.21
C ILE A 378 -0.22 47.14 -24.68
N TRP A 379 -1.21 46.82 -25.51
CA TRP A 379 -1.22 47.18 -26.92
C TRP A 379 -1.23 48.69 -27.17
N ASP A 380 -1.99 49.41 -26.34
CA ASP A 380 -2.21 50.85 -26.47
C ASP A 380 -1.15 51.69 -25.72
N SER A 381 -0.17 51.03 -25.09
CA SER A 381 0.89 51.69 -24.32
C SER A 381 1.88 52.47 -25.20
N PRO A 382 2.41 53.61 -24.73
CA PRO A 382 3.49 54.34 -25.41
C PRO A 382 4.71 53.46 -25.70
N GLU A 383 5.03 52.54 -24.78
CA GLU A 383 6.13 51.58 -24.88
C GLU A 383 5.92 50.60 -26.03
N ALA A 384 4.68 50.17 -26.29
CA ALA A 384 4.37 49.32 -27.44
C ALA A 384 4.59 50.06 -28.76
N ALA A 385 4.14 51.31 -28.85
CA ALA A 385 4.37 52.15 -30.01
C ALA A 385 5.86 52.41 -30.25
N ALA A 386 6.63 52.68 -29.18
CA ALA A 386 8.08 52.90 -29.26
C ALA A 386 8.83 51.62 -29.68
N SER A 387 8.48 50.48 -29.09
CA SER A 387 9.10 49.17 -29.39
C SER A 387 8.81 48.73 -30.83
N SER A 388 7.57 48.94 -31.29
CA SER A 388 7.21 48.72 -32.70
C SER A 388 8.07 49.60 -33.60
N ARG A 389 8.12 50.92 -33.33
CA ARG A 389 8.91 51.82 -34.20
C ARG A 389 10.39 51.45 -34.28
N LYS A 390 10.97 51.02 -33.15
CA LYS A 390 12.36 50.59 -33.06
C LYS A 390 12.67 49.36 -33.92
N LEU A 391 11.75 48.40 -33.99
CA LEU A 391 11.99 47.09 -34.62
C LEU A 391 11.41 46.98 -36.04
N THR A 392 10.32 47.68 -36.34
CA THR A 392 9.61 47.62 -37.64
C THR A 392 9.65 48.93 -38.41
N GLY A 393 10.28 49.99 -37.89
CA GLY A 393 10.41 51.29 -38.57
C GLY A 393 9.23 52.22 -38.29
N THR A 394 8.48 52.66 -39.30
CA THR A 394 7.31 53.54 -39.10
C THR A 394 6.00 52.78 -38.90
N TRP A 395 6.01 51.46 -39.08
CA TRP A 395 4.80 50.64 -39.07
C TRP A 395 4.42 50.20 -37.66
N VAL A 396 3.24 50.66 -37.19
CA VAL A 396 2.58 50.19 -35.98
C VAL A 396 1.25 49.57 -36.41
N SER A 397 1.13 48.24 -36.29
CA SER A 397 -0.12 47.56 -36.62
C SER A 397 -1.14 47.75 -35.51
N GLU A 398 -2.37 48.12 -35.89
CA GLU A 398 -3.50 48.13 -34.96
C GLU A 398 -4.02 46.71 -34.64
N LYS A 399 -3.56 45.69 -35.38
CA LYS A 399 -4.13 44.33 -35.32
C LYS A 399 -3.14 43.25 -34.88
N LYS A 400 -1.88 43.31 -35.32
CA LYS A 400 -0.88 42.23 -35.11
C LYS A 400 0.52 42.79 -34.83
N MET A 401 1.17 42.34 -33.77
CA MET A 401 2.56 42.66 -33.46
C MET A 401 3.42 41.40 -33.45
N LEU A 402 4.69 41.53 -33.82
CA LEU A 402 5.65 40.44 -33.71
C LEU A 402 5.87 40.09 -32.24
N VAL A 403 6.09 38.80 -31.94
CA VAL A 403 6.42 38.33 -30.59
C VAL A 403 7.68 39.02 -30.06
N THR A 404 8.67 39.30 -30.92
CA THR A 404 9.88 40.04 -30.56
C THR A 404 9.58 41.49 -30.15
N THR A 405 8.63 42.14 -30.83
CA THR A 405 8.15 43.47 -30.46
C THR A 405 7.41 43.43 -29.13
N PHE A 406 6.48 42.49 -28.95
CA PHE A 406 5.75 42.33 -27.69
C PHE A 406 6.70 42.05 -26.52
N ALA A 407 7.73 41.25 -26.75
CA ALA A 407 8.78 40.97 -25.77
C ALA A 407 9.51 42.26 -25.36
N GLU A 408 9.98 43.07 -26.32
CA GLU A 408 10.62 44.36 -26.05
C GLU A 408 9.67 45.36 -25.33
N THR A 409 8.38 45.33 -25.65
CA THR A 409 7.35 46.10 -24.94
C THR A 409 7.28 45.72 -23.47
N LEU A 410 7.15 44.43 -23.16
CA LEU A 410 7.09 43.95 -21.76
C LEU A 410 8.39 44.22 -21.00
N ARG A 411 9.54 44.20 -21.68
CA ARG A 411 10.82 44.63 -21.10
C ARG A 411 10.78 46.10 -20.69
N SER A 412 10.25 46.95 -21.55
CA SER A 412 10.17 48.40 -21.32
C SER A 412 9.15 48.75 -20.24
N LEU A 413 8.05 47.99 -20.15
CA LEU A 413 7.04 48.09 -19.09
C LEU A 413 7.47 47.47 -17.76
N ASN A 414 8.69 46.91 -17.66
CA ASN A 414 9.21 46.25 -16.46
C ASN A 414 8.35 45.08 -15.93
N TRP A 415 7.84 44.23 -16.83
CA TRP A 415 7.16 43.00 -16.40
C TRP A 415 8.12 42.13 -15.55
N PRO A 416 7.76 41.75 -14.30
CA PRO A 416 8.68 41.10 -13.36
C PRO A 416 9.35 39.82 -13.88
N HIS A 417 8.60 39.01 -14.64
CA HIS A 417 9.10 37.73 -15.18
C HIS A 417 9.81 37.87 -16.53
N TRP A 418 10.13 39.09 -16.97
CA TRP A 418 10.86 39.32 -18.23
C TRP A 418 12.21 38.57 -18.29
N LYS A 419 12.87 38.38 -17.15
CA LYS A 419 14.15 37.65 -17.08
C LYS A 419 13.99 36.13 -17.13
N ASP A 420 12.81 35.61 -16.84
CA ASP A 420 12.53 34.17 -16.84
C ASP A 420 12.28 33.66 -18.27
N PRO A 421 13.19 32.84 -18.84
CA PRO A 421 13.04 32.32 -20.20
C PRO A 421 11.87 31.36 -20.36
N GLU A 422 11.55 30.55 -19.35
CA GLU A 422 10.48 29.55 -19.42
C GLU A 422 9.11 30.24 -19.36
N THR A 423 8.90 31.16 -18.42
CA THR A 423 7.64 31.93 -18.33
C THR A 423 7.38 32.72 -19.62
N LYS A 424 8.41 33.35 -20.21
CA LYS A 424 8.29 34.01 -21.52
C LYS A 424 7.83 33.05 -22.61
N LYS A 425 8.47 31.89 -22.73
CA LYS A 425 8.13 30.87 -23.73
C LYS A 425 6.70 30.38 -23.57
N LEU A 426 6.26 30.14 -22.32
CA LEU A 426 4.90 29.69 -22.03
C LEU A 426 3.87 30.77 -22.38
N VAL A 427 4.08 32.02 -21.98
CA VAL A 427 3.17 33.15 -22.26
C VAL A 427 3.10 33.43 -23.76
N PHE A 428 4.24 33.66 -24.41
CA PHE A 428 4.27 34.06 -25.81
C PHE A 428 3.75 32.98 -26.74
N GLY A 429 4.10 31.71 -26.48
CA GLY A 429 3.53 30.59 -27.23
C GLY A 429 2.01 30.51 -27.10
N SER A 430 1.49 30.73 -25.88
CA SER A 430 0.05 30.67 -25.58
C SER A 430 -0.75 31.81 -26.22
N LEU A 431 -0.16 33.00 -26.32
CA LEU A 431 -0.76 34.16 -26.98
C LEU A 431 -0.67 34.06 -28.51
N ASP A 432 0.40 33.48 -29.07
CA ASP A 432 0.55 33.25 -30.51
C ASP A 432 -0.41 32.15 -31.00
N LEU A 433 -1.64 32.56 -31.31
CA LEU A 433 -2.74 31.68 -31.73
C LEU A 433 -2.41 30.87 -32.98
N HIS A 434 -1.59 31.43 -33.89
CA HIS A 434 -1.28 30.80 -35.17
C HIS A 434 0.05 30.05 -35.18
N GLY A 435 0.92 30.25 -34.18
CA GLY A 435 2.28 29.73 -34.17
C GLY A 435 3.18 30.42 -35.21
N ALA A 436 2.85 31.66 -35.57
CA ALA A 436 3.49 32.41 -36.65
C ALA A 436 4.45 33.49 -36.14
N GLY A 437 4.76 33.52 -34.84
CA GLY A 437 5.60 34.55 -34.22
C GLY A 437 4.90 35.89 -34.12
N MET A 438 3.56 35.91 -34.11
CA MET A 438 2.74 37.12 -34.03
C MET A 438 1.66 36.99 -32.97
N ILE A 439 1.41 38.08 -32.25
CA ILE A 439 0.33 38.22 -31.29
C ILE A 439 -0.63 39.30 -31.80
N SER A 440 -1.92 39.10 -31.60
CA SER A 440 -3.00 40.02 -31.94
C SER A 440 -3.62 40.66 -30.70
N ARG A 441 -4.26 41.82 -30.87
CA ARG A 441 -4.99 42.49 -29.77
C ARG A 441 -6.04 41.55 -29.16
N SER A 442 -6.73 40.77 -30.00
CA SER A 442 -7.72 39.78 -29.57
C SER A 442 -7.14 38.66 -28.70
N ASP A 443 -5.83 38.37 -28.77
CA ASP A 443 -5.19 37.39 -27.89
C ASP A 443 -5.08 37.93 -26.45
N LEU A 444 -4.80 39.23 -26.31
CA LEU A 444 -4.75 39.90 -25.00
C LEU A 444 -6.16 40.11 -24.43
N GLU A 445 -7.13 40.47 -25.27
CA GLU A 445 -8.54 40.56 -24.88
C GLU A 445 -9.11 39.18 -24.48
N TRP A 446 -8.69 38.12 -25.16
CA TRP A 446 -9.00 36.75 -24.75
C TRP A 446 -8.45 36.49 -23.35
N LEU A 447 -7.18 36.84 -23.08
CA LEU A 447 -6.61 36.70 -21.75
C LEU A 447 -7.36 37.55 -20.72
N ASP A 448 -7.81 38.76 -21.04
CA ASP A 448 -8.59 39.62 -20.14
C ASP A 448 -9.97 39.05 -19.77
N ARG A 449 -10.56 38.19 -20.60
CA ARG A 449 -11.84 37.52 -20.28
C ARG A 449 -11.68 36.34 -19.34
N TRP A 450 -10.49 35.73 -19.28
CA TRP A 450 -10.24 34.60 -18.40
C TRP A 450 -10.36 35.00 -16.92
N ARG A 451 -10.97 34.11 -16.13
CA ARG A 451 -11.13 34.22 -14.67
C ARG A 451 -10.55 32.94 -14.05
N PRO A 452 -9.23 32.87 -13.84
CA PRO A 452 -8.59 31.69 -13.25
C PRO A 452 -9.07 31.44 -11.83
N VAL A 453 -9.03 30.17 -11.41
CA VAL A 453 -9.22 29.80 -9.99
C VAL A 453 -8.12 30.43 -9.12
N GLU A 454 -8.45 30.75 -7.86
CA GLU A 454 -7.59 31.51 -6.94
C GLU A 454 -6.15 30.97 -6.79
N TRP A 455 -5.98 29.65 -6.71
CA TRP A 455 -4.66 29.03 -6.55
C TRP A 455 -3.76 29.23 -7.79
N VAL A 456 -4.33 29.44 -8.98
CA VAL A 456 -3.60 29.59 -10.24
C VAL A 456 -2.80 30.90 -10.27
N TYR A 457 -3.28 31.95 -9.59
CA TYR A 457 -2.59 33.25 -9.51
C TYR A 457 -2.01 33.57 -8.14
N ALA A 458 -2.16 32.65 -7.17
CA ALA A 458 -1.51 32.75 -5.88
C ALA A 458 -0.07 32.25 -5.96
N GLU A 459 0.84 32.93 -5.28
CA GLU A 459 2.19 32.43 -5.03
C GLU A 459 2.16 31.46 -3.84
N PRO A 460 3.04 30.42 -3.82
CA PRO A 460 3.20 29.55 -2.66
C PRO A 460 3.50 30.33 -1.38
N ASP A 461 2.73 30.10 -0.32
CA ASP A 461 2.91 30.74 0.99
C ASP A 461 3.09 29.67 2.09
N LEU A 462 4.35 29.31 2.34
CA LEU A 462 4.74 28.34 3.37
C LEU A 462 4.31 28.76 4.78
N LEU A 463 4.26 30.07 5.06
CA LEU A 463 3.82 30.58 6.37
C LEU A 463 2.31 30.43 6.53
N ALA A 464 1.54 30.69 5.47
CA ALA A 464 0.11 30.42 5.47
C ALA A 464 -0.19 28.93 5.66
N TRP A 465 0.58 28.05 5.01
CA TRP A 465 0.44 26.61 5.21
C TRP A 465 0.72 26.21 6.67
N GLY A 466 1.82 26.67 7.26
CA GLY A 466 2.13 26.41 8.68
C GLY A 466 1.01 26.89 9.62
N GLN A 467 0.50 28.11 9.41
CA GLN A 467 -0.61 28.66 10.20
C GLN A 467 -1.89 27.82 10.08
N LEU A 468 -2.21 27.33 8.89
CA LEU A 468 -3.37 26.48 8.67
C LEU A 468 -3.18 25.10 9.30
N LYS A 469 -1.99 24.49 9.16
CA LYS A 469 -1.65 23.20 9.77
C LYS A 469 -1.76 23.27 11.29
N ASP A 470 -1.21 24.32 11.91
CA ASP A 470 -1.35 24.56 13.35
C ASP A 470 -2.81 24.73 13.77
N LEU A 471 -3.61 25.49 13.01
CA LEU A 471 -5.03 25.67 13.28
C LEU A 471 -5.80 24.34 13.22
N LEU A 472 -5.53 23.51 12.21
CA LEU A 472 -6.11 22.18 12.05
C LEU A 472 -5.73 21.26 13.22
N VAL A 473 -4.45 21.23 13.60
CA VAL A 473 -3.97 20.43 14.75
C VAL A 473 -4.58 20.93 16.06
N ASN A 474 -4.69 22.24 16.27
CA ASN A 474 -5.31 22.80 17.48
C ASN A 474 -6.80 22.44 17.61
N ILE A 475 -7.52 22.33 16.50
CA ILE A 475 -8.96 22.01 16.50
C ILE A 475 -9.19 20.50 16.62
N TYR A 476 -8.40 19.70 15.90
CA TYR A 476 -8.64 18.27 15.74
C TYR A 476 -7.71 17.39 16.60
N GLY A 477 -6.67 17.97 17.19
CA GLY A 477 -5.68 17.31 18.06
C GLY A 477 -4.53 16.64 17.32
N HIS A 478 -4.74 16.21 16.06
CA HIS A 478 -3.72 15.49 15.27
C HIS A 478 -3.93 15.68 13.76
N PRO A 479 -2.85 15.73 12.94
CA PRO A 479 -2.96 15.85 11.47
C PRO A 479 -3.82 14.76 10.83
N LEU A 480 -3.62 13.48 11.19
CA LEU A 480 -4.46 12.38 10.69
C LEU A 480 -5.96 12.60 10.94
N ARG A 481 -6.30 13.12 12.12
CA ARG A 481 -7.70 13.39 12.45
C ARG A 481 -8.22 14.57 11.63
N ALA A 482 -7.43 15.63 11.48
CA ALA A 482 -7.77 16.76 10.63
C ALA A 482 -8.01 16.33 9.18
N TRP A 483 -7.15 15.45 8.64
CA TRP A 483 -7.31 14.87 7.32
C TRP A 483 -8.69 14.21 7.15
N ARG A 484 -9.09 13.34 8.07
CA ARG A 484 -10.41 12.67 8.02
C ARG A 484 -11.60 13.65 8.06
N PHE A 485 -11.41 14.88 8.56
CA PHE A 485 -12.43 15.93 8.50
C PHE A 485 -12.47 16.67 7.15
N LEU A 486 -11.36 16.70 6.43
CA LEU A 486 -11.20 17.30 5.11
C LEU A 486 -11.62 16.31 3.99
N ASP A 487 -11.15 15.07 4.07
CA ASP A 487 -11.43 13.94 3.18
C ASP A 487 -12.72 13.22 3.62
N ARG A 488 -13.87 13.86 3.35
CA ARG A 488 -15.20 13.38 3.80
C ARG A 488 -15.82 12.34 2.89
N ASP A 489 -15.32 12.26 1.66
CA ASP A 489 -15.80 11.35 0.62
C ASP A 489 -14.94 10.09 0.52
N ASP A 490 -13.96 9.92 1.42
CA ASP A 490 -13.04 8.78 1.47
C ASP A 490 -12.29 8.58 0.14
N SER A 491 -12.01 9.69 -0.56
CA SER A 491 -11.32 9.71 -1.84
C SER A 491 -9.80 9.54 -1.70
N ASN A 492 -9.27 9.65 -0.47
CA ASN A 492 -7.84 9.69 -0.15
C ASN A 492 -7.09 10.87 -0.80
N GLN A 493 -7.82 11.86 -1.34
CA GLN A 493 -7.26 13.05 -1.96
C GLN A 493 -8.16 14.26 -1.66
N ILE A 494 -7.58 15.38 -1.25
CA ILE A 494 -8.33 16.61 -1.03
C ILE A 494 -8.27 17.46 -2.29
N GLN A 495 -9.44 17.80 -2.84
CA GLN A 495 -9.59 18.74 -3.96
C GLN A 495 -9.64 20.20 -3.47
N TRP A 496 -9.29 21.15 -4.36
CA TRP A 496 -9.27 22.58 -4.03
C TRP A 496 -10.61 23.10 -3.49
N ALA A 497 -11.73 22.68 -4.07
CA ALA A 497 -13.06 23.11 -3.63
C ALA A 497 -13.33 22.71 -2.16
N MET A 498 -12.96 21.49 -1.79
CA MET A 498 -13.10 20.96 -0.43
C MET A 498 -12.17 21.66 0.55
N PHE A 499 -10.92 21.90 0.15
CA PHE A 499 -9.94 22.63 0.95
C PHE A 499 -10.36 24.08 1.19
N LYS A 500 -10.84 24.78 0.17
CA LYS A 500 -11.32 26.15 0.28
C LYS A 500 -12.53 26.24 1.20
N GLU A 501 -13.47 25.32 1.06
CA GLU A 501 -14.65 25.25 1.92
C GLU A 501 -14.28 24.98 3.39
N ALA A 502 -13.27 24.14 3.64
CA ALA A 502 -12.72 23.95 4.97
C ALA A 502 -12.06 25.23 5.52
N CYS A 503 -11.20 25.88 4.73
CA CYS A 503 -10.57 27.16 5.10
C CYS A 503 -11.62 28.25 5.41
N ARG A 504 -12.73 28.28 4.67
CA ARG A 504 -13.84 29.21 4.92
C ARG A 504 -14.49 28.96 6.28
N LYS A 505 -14.75 27.71 6.64
CA LYS A 505 -15.28 27.33 7.97
C LYS A 505 -14.31 27.69 9.11
N LEU A 506 -13.02 27.60 8.84
CA LEU A 506 -11.93 27.96 9.76
C LEU A 506 -11.61 29.46 9.79
N ARG A 507 -12.30 30.29 8.98
CA ARG A 507 -12.02 31.72 8.81
C ARG A 507 -10.60 32.03 8.32
N PHE A 508 -10.00 31.11 7.57
CA PHE A 508 -8.65 31.20 6.97
C PHE A 508 -8.67 31.54 5.46
N GLU A 509 -9.83 31.87 4.90
CA GLU A 509 -10.08 31.99 3.45
C GLU A 509 -9.07 32.88 2.70
N LYS A 510 -8.66 34.03 3.26
CA LYS A 510 -7.81 35.01 2.57
C LYS A 510 -6.43 34.49 2.17
N LYS A 511 -5.89 33.51 2.90
CA LYS A 511 -4.55 32.93 2.66
C LYS A 511 -4.62 31.49 2.12
N ALA A 512 -5.83 30.97 1.90
CA ALA A 512 -6.04 29.58 1.50
C ALA A 512 -5.34 29.23 0.19
N ALA A 513 -5.37 30.12 -0.80
CA ALA A 513 -4.78 29.87 -2.11
C ALA A 513 -3.24 29.74 -2.05
N GLY A 514 -2.58 30.59 -1.26
CA GLY A 514 -1.13 30.50 -1.04
C GLY A 514 -0.74 29.27 -0.23
N ALA A 515 -1.54 28.91 0.79
CA ALA A 515 -1.35 27.70 1.58
C ALA A 515 -1.50 26.43 0.72
N TRP A 516 -2.52 26.37 -0.15
CA TRP A 516 -2.70 25.27 -1.10
C TRP A 516 -1.48 25.14 -2.02
N ARG A 517 -1.03 26.25 -2.61
CA ARG A 517 0.16 26.27 -3.48
C ARG A 517 1.46 25.87 -2.79
N ALA A 518 1.51 25.94 -1.47
CA ALA A 518 2.64 25.50 -0.67
C ALA A 518 2.64 23.99 -0.38
N VAL A 519 1.48 23.33 -0.41
CA VAL A 519 1.34 21.89 -0.14
C VAL A 519 1.20 21.06 -1.41
N ASP A 520 0.46 21.55 -2.42
CA ASP A 520 0.35 20.97 -3.77
C ASP A 520 1.58 21.38 -4.61
N THR A 521 2.71 20.73 -4.31
CA THR A 521 4.02 21.11 -4.87
C THR A 521 4.21 20.61 -6.31
N ASP A 522 3.57 19.50 -6.67
CA ASP A 522 3.59 18.92 -8.00
C ASP A 522 2.57 19.57 -8.96
N LEU A 523 1.66 20.39 -8.43
CA LEU A 523 0.56 21.04 -9.16
C LEU A 523 -0.39 20.00 -9.77
N SER A 524 -0.57 18.87 -9.08
CA SER A 524 -1.47 17.79 -9.48
C SER A 524 -2.94 18.19 -9.39
N GLY A 525 -3.25 19.24 -8.61
CA GLY A 525 -4.61 19.74 -8.36
C GLY A 525 -5.33 19.01 -7.23
N THR A 526 -4.65 18.08 -6.56
CA THR A 526 -5.14 17.39 -5.35
C THR A 526 -4.04 17.37 -4.30
N ILE A 527 -4.40 17.20 -3.03
CA ILE A 527 -3.44 17.00 -1.93
C ILE A 527 -3.63 15.58 -1.42
N THR A 528 -2.56 14.84 -1.28
CA THR A 528 -2.51 13.50 -0.66
C THR A 528 -2.19 13.59 0.83
N MET A 529 -2.43 12.51 1.58
CA MET A 529 -2.06 12.48 3.00
C MET A 529 -0.55 12.61 3.19
N ASN A 530 0.25 12.12 2.24
CA ASN A 530 1.71 12.21 2.31
C ASN A 530 2.19 13.67 2.23
N GLU A 531 1.61 14.47 1.34
CA GLU A 531 1.90 15.91 1.26
C GLU A 531 1.37 16.69 2.47
N PHE A 532 0.23 16.27 3.02
CA PHE A 532 -0.36 16.88 4.21
C PHE A 532 0.46 16.59 5.49
N ASP A 533 0.81 15.32 5.72
CA ASP A 533 1.56 14.82 6.87
C ASP A 533 2.12 13.39 6.65
N GLU A 534 3.39 13.29 6.27
CA GLU A 534 4.13 12.04 5.98
C GLU A 534 4.03 11.01 7.12
N THR A 535 4.30 11.40 8.38
CA THR A 535 4.25 10.48 9.53
C THR A 535 2.87 9.86 9.72
N SER A 536 1.81 10.62 9.47
CA SER A 536 0.44 10.10 9.52
C SER A 536 0.11 9.21 8.31
N ALA A 537 0.73 9.42 7.15
CA ALA A 537 0.61 8.51 6.01
C ALA A 537 1.30 7.16 6.30
N GLU A 538 2.49 7.19 6.93
CA GLU A 538 3.26 6.00 7.33
C GLU A 538 2.50 5.11 8.33
N ILE A 539 1.84 5.69 9.34
CA ILE A 539 1.07 4.89 10.30
C ILE A 539 -0.14 4.21 9.65
N LEU A 540 -0.80 4.87 8.69
CA LEU A 540 -1.90 4.27 7.93
C LEU A 540 -1.40 3.15 7.01
N GLN A 541 -0.29 3.38 6.31
CA GLN A 541 0.32 2.41 5.42
C GLN A 541 0.79 1.16 6.19
N SER A 542 1.53 1.34 7.28
CA SER A 542 2.01 0.22 8.11
C SER A 542 0.86 -0.58 8.74
N PHE A 543 -0.21 0.09 9.19
CA PHE A 543 -1.39 -0.60 9.70
C PHE A 543 -2.08 -1.42 8.61
N LYS A 544 -2.23 -0.86 7.40
CA LYS A 544 -2.80 -1.57 6.26
C LYS A 544 -1.98 -2.81 5.92
N GLU A 545 -0.66 -2.67 5.79
CA GLU A 545 0.24 -3.79 5.48
C GLU A 545 0.16 -4.88 6.55
N TRP A 546 0.18 -4.50 7.83
CA TRP A 546 -0.01 -5.42 8.93
C TRP A 546 -1.37 -6.14 8.87
N ALA A 547 -2.46 -5.43 8.61
CA ALA A 547 -3.80 -6.00 8.54
C ALA A 547 -3.92 -6.99 7.37
N GLU A 548 -3.36 -6.64 6.21
CA GLU A 548 -3.34 -7.53 5.04
C GLU A 548 -2.43 -8.74 5.25
N ALA A 549 -1.30 -8.59 5.95
CA ALA A 549 -0.37 -9.70 6.22
C ALA A 549 -0.92 -10.74 7.19
N ASN A 550 -1.71 -10.31 8.17
CA ASN A 550 -2.25 -11.22 9.17
C ASN A 550 -3.65 -11.72 8.83
N PHE A 551 -4.44 -10.96 8.06
CA PHE A 551 -5.86 -11.26 7.83
C PHE A 551 -6.29 -11.22 6.36
N GLY A 552 -5.38 -10.85 5.45
CA GLY A 552 -5.62 -10.77 4.00
C GLY A 552 -6.33 -9.50 3.52
N SER A 553 -6.98 -8.73 4.40
CA SER A 553 -7.56 -7.40 4.11
C SER A 553 -7.89 -6.66 5.41
N VAL A 554 -8.05 -5.34 5.35
CA VAL A 554 -8.51 -4.52 6.48
C VAL A 554 -9.91 -4.96 6.93
N LYS A 555 -10.80 -5.28 5.98
CA LYS A 555 -12.14 -5.81 6.27
C LYS A 555 -12.11 -7.11 7.07
N HIS A 556 -11.29 -8.07 6.66
CA HIS A 556 -11.18 -9.37 7.34
C HIS A 556 -10.48 -9.24 8.69
N CYS A 557 -9.53 -8.30 8.83
CA CYS A 557 -8.96 -7.94 10.13
C CYS A 557 -10.07 -7.55 11.11
N PHE A 558 -10.93 -6.59 10.76
CA PHE A 558 -11.98 -6.13 11.67
C PHE A 558 -13.05 -7.20 11.96
N LYS A 559 -13.33 -8.09 11.00
CA LYS A 559 -14.17 -9.26 11.25
C LYS A 559 -13.55 -10.27 12.21
N ALA A 560 -12.24 -10.48 12.15
CA ALA A 560 -11.53 -11.40 13.03
C ALA A 560 -11.36 -10.84 14.45
N LEU A 561 -11.23 -9.52 14.59
CA LEU A 561 -11.04 -8.85 15.89
C LEU A 561 -12.34 -8.61 16.66
N ALA A 562 -13.49 -8.58 16.00
CA ALA A 562 -14.80 -8.42 16.63
C ALA A 562 -15.25 -9.74 17.29
N PHE A 563 -14.67 -10.07 18.45
CA PHE A 563 -14.88 -11.35 19.16
C PHE A 563 -16.27 -11.52 19.79
N ALA A 564 -17.01 -10.42 20.05
CA ALA A 564 -18.18 -10.46 20.93
C ALA A 564 -19.50 -9.92 20.33
N ASP A 565 -19.46 -9.02 19.35
CA ASP A 565 -20.65 -8.35 18.83
C ASP A 565 -20.87 -8.64 17.33
N LYS A 566 -22.13 -8.83 16.92
CA LYS A 566 -22.53 -8.87 15.49
C LYS A 566 -22.29 -7.54 14.75
N ALA A 567 -21.76 -6.52 15.43
CA ALA A 567 -21.38 -5.25 14.84
C ALA A 567 -19.93 -5.36 14.35
N GLU A 568 -19.67 -5.01 13.08
CA GLU A 568 -18.33 -4.90 12.47
C GLU A 568 -17.53 -3.75 13.12
N SER A 569 -17.28 -3.83 14.42
CA SER A 569 -16.69 -2.79 15.27
C SER A 569 -15.74 -3.38 16.29
N VAL A 570 -14.60 -2.72 16.51
CA VAL A 570 -13.52 -3.17 17.38
C VAL A 570 -13.27 -2.13 18.46
N THR A 571 -13.12 -2.55 19.71
CA THR A 571 -12.74 -1.67 20.83
C THR A 571 -11.23 -1.41 20.87
N VAL A 572 -10.79 -0.33 21.53
CA VAL A 572 -9.36 -0.03 21.71
C VAL A 572 -8.62 -1.20 22.35
N SER A 573 -9.26 -1.88 23.31
CA SER A 573 -8.64 -3.00 24.04
C SER A 573 -8.47 -4.23 23.15
N GLU A 574 -9.43 -4.53 22.28
CA GLU A 574 -9.32 -5.62 21.30
C GLU A 574 -8.24 -5.30 20.27
N LEU A 575 -8.21 -4.07 19.75
CA LEU A 575 -7.19 -3.65 18.79
C LEU A 575 -5.79 -3.68 19.42
N LYS A 576 -5.61 -3.14 20.63
CA LYS A 576 -4.34 -3.19 21.37
C LYS A 576 -3.88 -4.63 21.58
N LYS A 577 -4.76 -5.52 22.07
CA LYS A 577 -4.43 -6.93 22.26
C LYS A 577 -3.98 -7.59 20.97
N ALA A 578 -4.67 -7.35 19.86
CA ALA A 578 -4.33 -7.91 18.57
C ALA A 578 -3.00 -7.39 18.03
N CYS A 579 -2.79 -6.07 18.07
CA CYS A 579 -1.56 -5.43 17.61
C CYS A 579 -0.36 -5.86 18.46
N THR A 580 -0.50 -5.96 19.79
CA THR A 580 0.55 -6.51 20.66
C THR A 580 0.80 -7.99 20.39
N LYS A 581 -0.25 -8.81 20.29
CA LYS A 581 -0.10 -10.25 20.01
C LYS A 581 0.54 -10.53 18.66
N LEU A 582 0.28 -9.68 17.66
CA LEU A 582 0.79 -9.82 16.29
C LEU A 582 1.94 -8.85 15.99
N ASN A 583 2.55 -8.26 17.02
CA ASN A 583 3.74 -7.42 16.95
C ASN A 583 3.69 -6.31 15.90
N TRP A 584 2.57 -5.57 15.82
CA TRP A 584 2.56 -4.30 15.11
C TRP A 584 3.23 -3.23 15.97
N ASP A 585 4.19 -2.52 15.40
CA ASP A 585 5.03 -1.50 16.06
C ASP A 585 4.43 -0.09 16.00
N GLY A 586 3.34 0.11 15.25
CA GLY A 586 2.64 1.38 15.16
C GLY A 586 1.86 1.74 16.44
N ASN A 587 1.61 3.04 16.59
CA ASN A 587 0.90 3.56 17.76
C ASN A 587 -0.62 3.32 17.66
N VAL A 588 -1.07 2.19 18.22
CA VAL A 588 -2.49 1.78 18.24
C VAL A 588 -3.40 2.84 18.85
N THR A 589 -2.97 3.50 19.93
CA THR A 589 -3.81 4.51 20.62
C THR A 589 -4.02 5.71 19.71
N LEU A 590 -2.94 6.21 19.10
CA LEU A 590 -2.99 7.33 18.18
C LEU A 590 -3.86 7.03 16.97
N LEU A 591 -3.65 5.87 16.32
CA LEU A 591 -4.44 5.44 15.17
C LEU A 591 -5.92 5.39 15.53
N PHE A 592 -6.26 4.73 16.64
CA PHE A 592 -7.64 4.59 17.09
C PHE A 592 -8.28 5.96 17.38
N ASP A 593 -7.60 6.83 18.12
CA ASP A 593 -8.11 8.16 18.48
C ASP A 593 -8.31 9.06 17.27
N CYS A 594 -7.51 8.88 16.21
CA CYS A 594 -7.64 9.65 14.97
C CYS A 594 -8.74 9.11 14.04
N LEU A 595 -8.92 7.79 13.96
CA LEU A 595 -9.85 7.15 13.03
C LEU A 595 -11.26 6.96 13.61
N ALA A 596 -11.43 6.95 14.94
CA ALA A 596 -12.74 6.88 15.57
C ALA A 596 -13.48 8.23 15.45
N ILE A 597 -14.02 8.52 14.27
CA ILE A 597 -14.67 9.80 13.91
C ILE A 597 -16.04 9.98 14.62
N ASP A 598 -16.52 8.96 15.34
CA ASP A 598 -17.86 8.94 15.94
C ASP A 598 -18.02 9.89 17.16
N ARG A 599 -18.27 11.16 16.82
CA ARG A 599 -19.29 12.15 17.26
C ARG A 599 -19.69 12.34 18.72
N ASN A 600 -19.22 11.55 19.68
CA ASN A 600 -19.54 11.78 21.10
C ASN A 600 -18.33 11.51 22.01
N GLN A 601 -17.54 12.57 22.29
CA GLN A 601 -16.48 12.59 23.30
C GLN A 601 -16.95 12.22 24.73
N LYS A 602 -18.26 12.02 24.95
CA LYS A 602 -18.86 11.65 26.24
C LYS A 602 -18.82 10.15 26.55
N VAL A 603 -18.33 9.30 25.65
CA VAL A 603 -18.24 7.86 25.88
C VAL A 603 -16.92 7.52 26.59
N PRO A 604 -16.94 6.78 27.72
CA PRO A 604 -15.72 6.32 28.38
C PRO A 604 -14.80 5.57 27.41
N GLU A 605 -13.49 5.73 27.57
CA GLU A 605 -12.45 5.18 26.68
C GLU A 605 -12.63 3.69 26.37
N ASN A 606 -13.02 2.91 27.38
CA ASN A 606 -13.24 1.46 27.27
C ASN A 606 -14.49 1.06 26.45
N LYS A 607 -15.33 2.03 26.07
CA LYS A 607 -16.56 1.84 25.29
C LYS A 607 -16.49 2.48 23.90
N ARG A 608 -15.39 3.18 23.56
CA ARG A 608 -15.19 3.69 22.20
C ARG A 608 -14.95 2.52 21.26
N LYS A 609 -15.60 2.56 20.10
CA LYS A 609 -15.56 1.52 19.08
C LYS A 609 -15.17 2.15 17.75
N LEU A 610 -14.35 1.45 17.00
CA LEU A 610 -13.96 1.78 15.63
C LEU A 610 -14.68 0.81 14.69
N SER A 611 -15.52 1.31 13.79
CA SER A 611 -16.26 0.47 12.86
C SER A 611 -15.47 0.22 11.57
N TYR A 612 -15.85 -0.80 10.80
CA TYR A 612 -15.29 -0.99 9.47
C TYR A 612 -15.52 0.22 8.54
N HIS A 613 -16.63 0.95 8.71
CA HIS A 613 -16.89 2.16 7.93
C HIS A 613 -15.81 3.23 8.15
N ASP A 614 -15.32 3.38 9.39
CA ASP A 614 -14.34 4.41 9.75
C ASP A 614 -12.96 4.19 9.09
N ILE A 615 -12.68 2.95 8.67
CA ILE A 615 -11.40 2.51 8.11
C ILE A 615 -11.52 2.00 6.66
N ALA A 616 -12.72 1.99 6.09
CA ALA A 616 -12.98 1.37 4.79
C ALA A 616 -12.14 2.01 3.68
N PHE A 617 -11.85 3.31 3.80
CA PHE A 617 -10.97 4.07 2.91
C PHE A 617 -9.56 3.45 2.79
N LEU A 618 -9.09 2.72 3.82
CA LEU A 618 -7.80 2.03 3.78
C LEU A 618 -7.77 0.91 2.75
N GLU A 619 -8.90 0.35 2.33
CA GLU A 619 -8.94 -0.67 1.28
C GLU A 619 -8.44 -0.12 -0.07
N THR A 620 -8.74 1.15 -0.37
CA THR A 620 -8.31 1.86 -1.58
C THR A 620 -7.09 2.75 -1.37
N TRP A 621 -6.50 2.73 -0.17
CA TRP A 621 -5.27 3.45 0.12
C TRP A 621 -4.11 2.92 -0.72
N VAL A 622 -3.61 3.74 -1.62
CA VAL A 622 -2.41 3.46 -2.39
C VAL A 622 -1.47 4.63 -2.14
N CYS A 623 -0.31 4.36 -1.56
CA CYS A 623 0.77 5.34 -1.58
C CYS A 623 1.20 5.46 -3.04
N GLU A 624 0.81 6.56 -3.70
CA GLU A 624 1.23 6.80 -5.07
C GLU A 624 2.76 6.86 -5.10
N PRO A 625 3.42 6.09 -5.98
CA PRO A 625 4.80 6.41 -6.33
C PRO A 625 4.78 7.85 -6.87
N SER A 626 5.69 8.69 -6.39
CA SER A 626 5.87 10.05 -6.90
C SER A 626 5.78 10.07 -8.43
N GLU A 627 5.13 11.07 -9.03
CA GLU A 627 4.96 11.20 -10.49
C GLU A 627 6.30 11.16 -11.29
N GLU A 628 7.44 11.17 -10.60
CA GLU A 628 8.72 10.71 -11.13
C GLU A 628 8.75 9.17 -11.28
N GLU A 629 8.14 8.68 -12.37
CA GLU A 629 8.80 7.88 -13.42
C GLU A 629 7.82 7.02 -14.26
N PRO A 630 7.94 7.12 -15.59
CA PRO A 630 8.12 5.88 -16.35
C PRO A 630 9.16 6.04 -17.48
N ARG A 631 10.25 6.80 -17.27
CA ARG A 631 11.32 6.84 -18.27
C ARG A 631 12.13 5.55 -18.28
N ASP A 632 12.32 4.93 -17.12
CA ASP A 632 13.24 3.79 -17.00
C ASP A 632 12.58 2.43 -17.30
N ASP A 633 11.26 2.29 -17.08
CA ASP A 633 10.52 1.06 -17.39
C ASP A 633 10.18 0.88 -18.88
N GLU A 634 9.90 1.97 -19.61
CA GLU A 634 9.75 1.88 -21.07
C GLU A 634 11.10 1.59 -21.75
N ASP A 635 12.21 2.16 -21.27
CA ASP A 635 13.54 1.94 -21.83
C ASP A 635 14.08 0.54 -21.48
N SER A 636 13.74 0.01 -20.30
CA SER A 636 14.07 -1.37 -19.91
C SER A 636 13.25 -2.40 -20.70
N MET A 637 11.95 -2.17 -20.89
CA MET A 637 11.08 -3.02 -21.72
C MET A 637 11.40 -2.89 -23.23
N ALA A 638 11.80 -1.71 -23.71
CA ALA A 638 12.26 -1.50 -25.08
C ALA A 638 13.62 -2.17 -25.33
N LYS A 639 14.54 -2.13 -24.36
CA LYS A 639 15.81 -2.90 -24.40
C LYS A 639 15.54 -4.40 -24.39
N ALA A 640 14.60 -4.89 -23.57
CA ALA A 640 14.22 -6.30 -23.55
C ALA A 640 13.60 -6.76 -24.89
N ARG A 641 12.74 -5.93 -25.51
CA ARG A 641 12.18 -6.19 -26.85
C ARG A 641 13.22 -6.18 -27.96
N ARG A 642 14.22 -5.30 -27.89
CA ARG A 642 15.36 -5.26 -28.84
C ARG A 642 16.34 -6.42 -28.67
N LYS A 643 16.35 -7.08 -27.51
CA LYS A 643 17.18 -8.26 -27.24
C LYS A 643 16.50 -9.57 -27.62
N ALA A 644 15.18 -9.53 -27.84
CA ALA A 644 14.34 -10.68 -28.22
C ALA A 644 13.96 -10.69 -29.72
N ALA A 645 14.31 -9.64 -30.46
CA ALA A 645 14.22 -9.53 -31.92
C ALA A 645 15.62 -9.62 -32.51
#